data_AF-A0A7V6SXN9-F1
#
_entry.id   AF-A0A7V6SXN9-F1
#
_cell.length_a   1.000
_cell.length_b   1.000
_cell.length_c   1.000
_cell.angle_alpha   90.00
_cell.angle_beta   90.00
_cell.angle_gamma   90.00
#
_symmetry.space_group_name_H-M   'P 1'
#
loop_
_entity.id
_entity.type
_entity.pdbx_description
1 polymer ?
#
loop_
_entity_poly.entity_id
_entity_poly.type
_entity_poly.pdbx_seq_one_letter_code
_entity_poly.pdbx_strand_id
1 'polypeptide(L)'
;FEDGLTKEHATMVVIPTILSGKRKVLQMFEKLEVYYLSNKTDNLYFTLLGDCTSEDVKEVDFDNEVVEAGLSKVNELNEKYGKNIFNFVYRNRFYSESEGSYLGFERKRGALLHFNQLLLDKLSKEEKKAYFNCETITSFNKKIKYVITLDTDTRLVLNSALKLIGAMAHPMNRPILSKDKTHVVSGFGIMQPRIGIDIEVTSKSKYSQLFAGLGGLDVYITASFDLYQDVFGEGSFVGKGIYDLEVFDTVLSNAFPDNLILSHDLLEGNYLRCGFINDVELFDDYPSNYLNDALRHHRWNRGDWQISGWLKRRVKNKEEKRVKNPLNLLAKWKVFDNLRRSMVNPFLLLIIFYAFTIGSANAFYYVSLVLLVIIIPIIFYVISMILYRNKYDIFLKYYLNLIKGIIAVINKSLISFAILPYEAYLYIDSTIKALYRMFISRKNLLNWVTAEELEKVVQNNLKTYLRSFRPNYIASILLIACSLVFKPHDMWIASIISLIWITAPLLMCFYSRRLEEDTKELNEKEKEDILDMAAKTWKYFDDLLTEDKNYLIPDNYQLNREEKLDHKTSPTNIGYSLLSVISAYELGFITLNKALRMLNNIMKTIAKLEKWHGLLYNWYNIYTLKKMTPHFVSTVDTGNLIANFYVVKGFALKHNNQDLLYHATMLIENMDFTKLYNKDLDVFSIGYNDSEQALLPYNYNNFASEARLTSFIAIAKGDAPYKHWFCLNKSLTKYKQFKGVVSWNGTAFEYFMPLIYMKTYKHTLLDESYYYAYFTQREFIKEVDPNLPWGISESSYNELDDSQNYKYASFGVPYLKSQDNLSYPIVVSPYSSAMAISIDDEEVYDNLVKFKKLNMYGEYGFYDAYDYEEKAVVKNYYAHHQGMILASLTNYLKDNIIQDYFHSDKKIASVETLLKEKVQIRTYIDLKIAKYKKYQYIKEDKASDQREINGLNDIPEMEILSNGLYTIILDDRGVGFSKYKNLQINRYRKVGNEEYGIFFYIRNLKTNNLWSNTYAPLNVKPENYKVVFASDRIKYIREDDGIMTSTEITVPKDHNAEIRRLV
;
A
#
# COMPACT_ATOMS: atom_id res chain seq x y z
N PHE A 1 21.56 -14.73 5.22
CA PHE A 1 22.39 -13.58 4.82
C PHE A 1 21.68 -12.27 5.21
N GLU A 2 21.30 -12.12 6.49
CA GLU A 2 20.68 -10.87 6.97
C GLU A 2 21.73 -9.75 7.10
N ASP A 3 22.96 -10.10 7.50
CA ASP A 3 24.10 -9.18 7.57
C ASP A 3 24.77 -8.88 6.21
N GLY A 4 24.10 -9.24 5.10
CA GLY A 4 24.59 -9.07 3.74
C GLY A 4 25.32 -10.30 3.15
N LEU A 5 25.64 -10.22 1.86
CA LEU A 5 26.30 -11.30 1.13
C LEU A 5 27.81 -11.31 1.32
N THR A 6 28.35 -12.48 1.60
CA THR A 6 29.80 -12.72 1.60
C THR A 6 30.38 -12.75 0.18
N LYS A 7 31.67 -12.46 0.04
CA LYS A 7 32.39 -12.49 -1.26
C LYS A 7 32.36 -13.85 -1.97
N GLU A 8 32.24 -14.96 -1.25
CA GLU A 8 32.18 -16.33 -1.82
C GLU A 8 30.84 -16.64 -2.50
N HIS A 9 29.79 -15.91 -2.14
CA HIS A 9 28.44 -16.07 -2.68
C HIS A 9 28.06 -14.88 -3.57
N ALA A 10 29.06 -14.21 -4.16
CA ALA A 10 28.84 -13.11 -5.10
C ALA A 10 27.92 -13.55 -6.24
N THR A 11 26.89 -12.76 -6.51
CA THR A 11 25.78 -13.17 -7.38
C THR A 11 25.51 -12.10 -8.44
N MET A 12 25.18 -12.55 -9.64
CA MET A 12 24.79 -11.69 -10.75
C MET A 12 23.29 -11.84 -11.05
N VAL A 13 22.53 -10.75 -10.99
CA VAL A 13 21.15 -10.69 -11.51
C VAL A 13 21.20 -10.27 -12.97
N VAL A 14 20.58 -11.04 -13.85
CA VAL A 14 20.57 -10.78 -15.29
C VAL A 14 19.15 -10.75 -15.85
N ILE A 15 18.88 -9.76 -16.71
CA ILE A 15 17.66 -9.68 -17.51
C ILE A 15 18.03 -9.85 -18.99
N PRO A 16 17.94 -11.07 -19.55
CA PRO A 16 18.01 -11.28 -20.99
C PRO A 16 16.79 -10.69 -21.70
N THR A 17 17.00 -9.82 -22.70
CA THR A 17 15.90 -9.26 -23.50
C THR A 17 16.35 -8.81 -24.88
N ILE A 18 15.45 -8.83 -25.88
CA ILE A 18 15.70 -8.17 -27.17
C ILE A 18 15.62 -6.65 -26.98
N LEU A 19 16.67 -5.94 -27.39
CA LEU A 19 16.71 -4.48 -27.35
C LEU A 19 16.43 -3.93 -28.76
N SER A 20 15.23 -3.39 -28.95
CA SER A 20 14.79 -2.80 -30.22
C SER A 20 15.14 -1.32 -30.36
N GLY A 21 15.75 -0.70 -29.35
CA GLY A 21 16.16 0.70 -29.41
C GLY A 21 16.39 1.33 -28.03
N LYS A 22 16.85 2.59 -28.04
CA LYS A 22 17.22 3.39 -26.85
C LYS A 22 16.14 3.40 -25.76
N ARG A 23 14.87 3.59 -26.11
CA ARG A 23 13.78 3.66 -25.13
C ARG A 23 13.67 2.40 -24.27
N LYS A 24 13.84 1.22 -24.87
CA LYS A 24 13.77 -0.06 -24.15
C LYS A 24 14.95 -0.23 -23.20
N VAL A 25 16.14 0.23 -23.58
CA VAL A 25 17.33 0.25 -22.71
C VAL A 25 17.06 1.09 -21.46
N LEU A 26 16.59 2.33 -21.63
CA LEU A 26 16.30 3.22 -20.51
C LEU A 26 15.28 2.59 -19.54
N GLN A 27 14.19 2.03 -20.07
CA GLN A 27 13.16 1.36 -19.28
C GLN A 27 13.70 0.15 -18.50
N MET A 28 14.61 -0.63 -19.09
CA MET A 28 15.19 -1.79 -18.40
C MET A 28 16.18 -1.39 -17.31
N PHE A 29 16.96 -0.33 -17.51
CA PHE A 29 17.85 0.20 -16.47
C PHE A 29 17.07 0.79 -15.29
N GLU A 30 15.94 1.45 -15.54
CA GLU A 30 15.05 1.89 -14.45
C GLU A 30 14.55 0.71 -13.61
N LYS A 31 14.19 -0.42 -14.25
CA LYS A 31 13.80 -1.65 -13.53
C LYS A 31 14.97 -2.23 -12.74
N LEU A 32 16.16 -2.31 -13.34
CA LEU A 32 17.35 -2.82 -12.66
C LEU A 32 17.72 -1.98 -11.43
N GLU A 33 17.61 -0.65 -11.52
CA GLU A 33 17.84 0.23 -10.37
C GLU A 33 16.85 -0.05 -9.24
N VAL A 34 15.56 -0.22 -9.56
CA VAL A 34 14.54 -0.61 -8.57
C VAL A 34 14.87 -1.97 -7.95
N TYR A 35 15.25 -2.98 -8.75
CA TYR A 35 15.62 -4.31 -8.24
C TYR A 35 16.86 -4.29 -7.35
N TYR A 36 17.83 -3.42 -7.66
CA TYR A 36 18.98 -3.15 -6.80
C TYR A 36 18.55 -2.55 -5.47
N LEU A 37 17.71 -1.51 -5.48
CA LEU A 37 17.24 -0.86 -4.24
C LEU A 37 16.42 -1.83 -3.37
N SER A 38 15.58 -2.69 -3.99
CA SER A 38 14.83 -3.74 -3.31
C SER A 38 15.70 -4.87 -2.74
N ASN A 39 16.96 -5.02 -3.17
CA ASN A 39 17.84 -6.12 -2.74
C ASN A 39 19.24 -5.63 -2.40
N LYS A 40 19.33 -4.40 -1.86
CA LYS A 40 20.59 -3.68 -1.68
C LYS A 40 21.54 -4.45 -0.75
N THR A 41 22.63 -4.94 -1.31
CA THR A 41 23.70 -5.62 -0.57
C THR A 41 25.01 -5.55 -1.35
N ASP A 42 26.14 -5.69 -0.67
CA ASP A 42 27.43 -5.81 -1.34
C ASP A 42 27.55 -7.17 -2.04
N ASN A 43 28.35 -7.26 -3.10
CA ASN A 43 28.55 -8.49 -3.90
C ASN A 43 27.31 -8.99 -4.67
N LEU A 44 26.25 -8.18 -4.78
CA LEU A 44 25.14 -8.39 -5.71
C LEU A 44 25.27 -7.41 -6.88
N TYR A 45 25.36 -7.96 -8.09
CA TYR A 45 25.57 -7.20 -9.32
C TYR A 45 24.38 -7.35 -10.26
N PHE A 46 24.18 -6.37 -11.14
CA PHE A 46 23.02 -6.30 -12.02
C PHE A 46 23.48 -6.12 -13.46
N THR A 47 22.98 -6.94 -14.39
CA THR A 47 23.34 -6.86 -15.80
C THR A 47 22.09 -6.85 -16.68
N LEU A 48 22.02 -5.86 -17.58
CA LEU A 48 21.13 -5.93 -18.73
C LEU A 48 21.83 -6.70 -19.85
N LEU A 49 21.31 -7.88 -20.19
CA LEU A 49 21.85 -8.72 -21.25
C LEU A 49 20.99 -8.54 -22.52
N GLY A 50 21.44 -7.63 -23.36
CA GLY A 50 20.79 -7.26 -24.60
C GLY A 50 21.06 -8.24 -25.75
N ASP A 51 19.98 -8.79 -26.30
CA ASP A 51 19.98 -9.52 -27.56
C ASP A 51 19.55 -8.58 -28.70
N CYS A 52 20.12 -8.76 -29.88
CA CYS A 52 19.81 -7.97 -31.07
C CYS A 52 18.49 -8.43 -31.74
N THR A 53 17.80 -7.51 -32.42
CA THR A 53 16.62 -7.83 -33.24
C THR A 53 16.99 -8.71 -34.45
N SER A 54 16.00 -9.36 -35.06
CA SER A 54 16.19 -10.10 -36.31
C SER A 54 16.16 -9.14 -37.49
N GLU A 55 17.19 -9.17 -38.33
CA GLU A 55 17.34 -8.26 -39.47
C GLU A 55 17.89 -9.00 -40.70
N ASP A 56 17.73 -8.43 -41.90
CA ASP A 56 18.29 -9.00 -43.13
C ASP A 56 19.80 -8.74 -43.28
N VAL A 57 20.35 -7.81 -42.49
CA VAL A 57 21.75 -7.39 -42.50
C VAL A 57 22.41 -7.59 -41.14
N LYS A 58 23.74 -7.71 -41.13
CA LYS A 58 24.52 -7.98 -39.92
C LYS A 58 24.58 -6.78 -38.96
N GLU A 59 24.71 -5.58 -39.51
CA GLU A 59 24.91 -4.33 -38.77
C GLU A 59 23.80 -3.35 -39.11
N VAL A 60 23.21 -2.70 -38.10
CA VAL A 60 22.17 -1.69 -38.29
C VAL A 60 22.47 -0.46 -37.43
N ASP A 61 22.17 0.72 -37.95
CA ASP A 61 22.51 2.01 -37.30
C ASP A 61 22.00 2.14 -35.86
N PHE A 62 20.81 1.60 -35.55
CA PHE A 62 20.24 1.70 -34.21
C PHE A 62 20.99 0.86 -33.15
N ASP A 63 21.86 -0.08 -33.55
CA ASP A 63 22.70 -0.83 -32.60
C ASP A 63 23.63 0.10 -31.85
N ASN A 64 24.18 1.11 -32.53
CA ASN A 64 25.04 2.11 -31.90
C ASN A 64 24.25 2.94 -30.89
N GLU A 65 23.00 3.32 -31.20
CA GLU A 65 22.13 4.01 -30.26
C GLU A 65 21.83 3.17 -29.00
N VAL A 66 21.66 1.86 -29.17
CA VAL A 66 21.46 0.91 -28.05
C VAL A 66 22.72 0.83 -27.18
N VAL A 67 23.90 0.73 -27.81
CA VAL A 67 25.19 0.67 -27.12
C VAL A 67 25.47 1.96 -26.34
N GLU A 68 25.33 3.12 -26.98
CA GLU A 68 25.52 4.43 -26.35
C GLU A 68 24.58 4.63 -25.17
N ALA A 69 23.30 4.29 -25.32
CA ALA A 69 22.31 4.39 -24.25
C ALA A 69 22.66 3.48 -23.07
N GLY A 70 23.11 2.25 -23.34
CA GLY A 70 23.50 1.29 -22.31
C GLY A 70 24.74 1.73 -21.55
N LEU A 71 25.79 2.17 -22.25
CA LEU A 71 27.02 2.69 -21.66
C LEU A 71 26.76 3.94 -20.80
N SER A 72 25.97 4.88 -21.34
CA SER A 72 25.60 6.10 -20.62
C SER A 72 24.89 5.77 -19.31
N LYS A 73 23.95 4.81 -19.31
CA LYS A 73 23.22 4.42 -18.09
C LYS A 73 24.06 3.65 -17.09
N VAL A 74 24.97 2.78 -17.56
CA VAL A 74 25.93 2.10 -16.68
C VAL A 74 26.81 3.11 -15.94
N ASN A 75 27.36 4.09 -16.67
CA ASN A 75 28.21 5.13 -16.07
C ASN A 75 27.41 5.99 -15.09
N GLU A 76 26.25 6.50 -15.49
CA GLU A 76 25.37 7.31 -14.63
C GLU A 76 25.03 6.60 -13.31
N LEU A 77 24.60 5.34 -13.36
CA LEU A 77 24.20 4.60 -12.16
C LEU A 77 25.41 4.21 -11.30
N ASN A 78 26.51 3.75 -11.90
CA ASN A 78 27.69 3.38 -11.11
C ASN A 78 28.35 4.60 -10.45
N GLU A 79 28.35 5.77 -11.10
CA GLU A 79 28.76 7.04 -10.50
C GLU A 79 27.83 7.44 -9.36
N LYS A 80 26.51 7.38 -9.59
CA LYS A 80 25.49 7.71 -8.57
C LYS A 80 25.65 6.89 -7.28
N TYR A 81 25.99 5.61 -7.39
CA TYR A 81 26.16 4.72 -6.23
C TYR A 81 27.62 4.55 -5.78
N GLY A 82 28.58 5.17 -6.48
CA GLY A 82 30.02 5.09 -6.18
C GLY A 82 30.61 3.68 -6.22
N LYS A 83 29.99 2.76 -6.97
CA LYS A 83 30.35 1.33 -7.03
C LYS A 83 30.04 0.76 -8.42
N ASN A 84 30.85 -0.19 -8.90
CA ASN A 84 30.59 -0.93 -10.14
C ASN A 84 29.55 -2.04 -9.91
N ILE A 85 28.28 -1.66 -9.89
CA ILE A 85 27.14 -2.55 -9.58
C ILE A 85 26.43 -2.98 -10.87
N PHE A 86 26.20 -2.01 -11.76
CA PHE A 86 25.44 -2.18 -12.99
C PHE A 86 26.37 -2.48 -14.16
N ASN A 87 25.94 -3.38 -15.02
CA ASN A 87 26.67 -3.79 -16.22
C ASN A 87 25.73 -3.85 -17.41
N PHE A 88 26.31 -3.70 -18.60
CA PHE A 88 25.63 -3.83 -19.87
C PHE A 88 26.40 -4.78 -20.78
N VAL A 89 25.68 -5.71 -21.37
CA VAL A 89 26.22 -6.61 -22.41
C VAL A 89 25.27 -6.59 -23.58
N TYR A 90 25.75 -6.25 -24.77
CA TYR A 90 24.99 -6.28 -26.01
C TYR A 90 25.66 -7.21 -27.02
N ARG A 91 24.86 -8.14 -27.56
CA ARG A 91 25.35 -9.24 -28.41
C ARG A 91 25.43 -8.82 -29.88
N ASN A 92 26.37 -9.42 -30.61
CA ASN A 92 26.43 -9.32 -32.07
C ASN A 92 25.39 -10.21 -32.76
N ARG A 93 24.97 -9.81 -33.96
CA ARG A 93 24.14 -10.65 -34.85
C ARG A 93 24.96 -11.73 -35.53
N PHE A 94 24.36 -12.91 -35.64
CA PHE A 94 24.86 -14.08 -36.37
C PHE A 94 23.84 -14.47 -37.45
N TYR A 95 24.34 -14.81 -38.63
CA TYR A 95 23.46 -15.35 -39.66
C TYR A 95 22.96 -16.73 -39.24
N SER A 96 21.65 -16.89 -39.15
CA SER A 96 21.01 -18.17 -38.88
C SER A 96 20.43 -18.73 -40.17
N GLU A 97 21.00 -19.83 -40.68
CA GLU A 97 20.48 -20.48 -41.88
C GLU A 97 19.04 -20.98 -41.70
N SER A 98 18.68 -21.38 -40.48
CA SER A 98 17.33 -21.88 -40.19
C SER A 98 16.31 -20.75 -40.18
N GLU A 99 16.66 -19.56 -39.70
CA GLU A 99 15.74 -18.41 -39.67
C GLU A 99 15.82 -17.54 -40.94
N GLY A 100 16.86 -17.71 -41.77
CA GLY A 100 17.07 -16.90 -42.98
C GLY A 100 17.32 -15.43 -42.72
N SER A 101 17.80 -15.07 -41.52
CA SER A 101 18.06 -13.70 -41.07
C SER A 101 19.23 -13.65 -40.10
N TYR A 102 19.75 -12.44 -39.86
CA TYR A 102 20.75 -12.14 -38.85
C TYR A 102 20.07 -11.90 -37.50
N LEU A 103 20.44 -12.69 -36.49
CA LEU A 103 19.88 -12.59 -35.13
C LEU A 103 20.88 -13.05 -34.07
N GLY A 104 20.55 -12.85 -32.79
CA GLY A 104 21.39 -13.30 -31.69
C GLY A 104 21.46 -14.83 -31.61
N PHE A 105 22.68 -15.38 -31.58
CA PHE A 105 22.90 -16.84 -31.56
C PHE A 105 22.04 -17.52 -30.47
N GLU A 106 21.21 -18.48 -30.85
CA GLU A 106 20.26 -19.21 -29.97
C GLU A 106 19.38 -18.36 -29.01
N ARG A 107 19.16 -17.07 -29.31
CA ARG A 107 18.31 -16.18 -28.50
C ARG A 107 18.67 -16.23 -27.00
N LYS A 108 17.65 -16.29 -26.12
CA LYS A 108 17.81 -16.29 -24.65
C LYS A 108 18.80 -17.35 -24.15
N ARG A 109 18.74 -18.58 -24.68
CA ARG A 109 19.65 -19.68 -24.29
C ARG A 109 21.09 -19.32 -24.62
N GLY A 110 21.36 -18.96 -25.88
CA GLY A 110 22.71 -18.60 -26.31
C GLY A 110 23.24 -17.34 -25.64
N ALA A 111 22.36 -16.39 -25.31
CA ALA A 111 22.71 -15.20 -24.54
C ALA A 111 23.25 -15.61 -23.16
N LEU A 112 22.52 -16.45 -22.42
CA LEU A 112 22.95 -16.94 -21.10
C LEU A 112 24.22 -17.79 -21.19
N LEU A 113 24.37 -18.64 -22.21
CA LEU A 113 25.57 -19.46 -22.40
C LEU A 113 26.82 -18.58 -22.62
N HIS A 114 26.79 -17.65 -23.57
CA HIS A 114 27.91 -16.75 -23.83
C HIS A 114 28.19 -15.85 -22.61
N PHE A 115 27.14 -15.39 -21.93
CA PHE A 115 27.27 -14.60 -20.71
C PHE A 115 27.94 -15.38 -19.58
N ASN A 116 27.58 -16.65 -19.39
CA ASN A 116 28.20 -17.50 -18.38
C ASN A 116 29.68 -17.76 -18.67
N GLN A 117 30.04 -17.98 -19.94
CA GLN A 117 31.43 -18.11 -20.36
C GLN A 117 32.24 -16.82 -20.17
N LEU A 118 31.60 -15.65 -20.38
CA LEU A 118 32.17 -14.35 -20.10
C LEU A 118 32.45 -14.17 -18.60
N LEU A 119 31.48 -14.50 -17.73
CA LEU A 119 31.65 -14.44 -16.26
C LEU A 119 32.69 -15.42 -15.71
N LEU A 120 32.87 -16.58 -16.36
CA LEU A 120 33.88 -17.57 -16.00
C LEU A 120 35.27 -17.29 -16.58
N ASP A 121 35.41 -16.20 -17.37
CA ASP A 121 36.61 -15.82 -18.12
C ASP A 121 37.17 -16.96 -19.00
N LYS A 122 36.26 -17.68 -19.68
CA LYS A 122 36.61 -18.76 -20.62
C LYS A 122 36.76 -18.30 -22.07
N LEU A 123 36.40 -17.05 -22.36
CA LEU A 123 36.42 -16.49 -23.71
C LEU A 123 37.74 -15.78 -24.00
N SER A 124 38.34 -16.09 -25.15
CA SER A 124 39.47 -15.33 -25.70
C SER A 124 39.07 -13.92 -26.10
N LYS A 125 40.05 -13.02 -26.28
CA LYS A 125 39.77 -11.64 -26.75
C LYS A 125 39.08 -11.60 -28.11
N GLU A 126 39.37 -12.57 -28.97
CA GLU A 126 38.77 -12.70 -30.30
C GLU A 126 37.31 -13.17 -30.19
N GLU A 127 37.03 -14.16 -29.34
CA GLU A 127 35.66 -14.62 -29.09
C GLU A 127 34.79 -13.55 -28.42
N LYS A 128 35.35 -12.77 -27.48
CA LYS A 128 34.63 -11.62 -26.87
C LYS A 128 34.17 -10.63 -27.94
N LYS A 129 35.06 -10.25 -28.87
CA LYS A 129 34.73 -9.37 -30.01
C LYS A 129 33.77 -10.01 -31.01
N ALA A 130 33.83 -11.33 -31.18
CA ALA A 130 32.92 -12.04 -32.06
C ALA A 130 31.50 -12.08 -31.49
N TYR A 131 31.34 -12.39 -30.20
CA TYR A 131 30.04 -12.59 -29.56
C TYR A 131 29.35 -11.32 -29.09
N PHE A 132 30.11 -10.30 -28.70
CA PHE A 132 29.56 -9.08 -28.09
C PHE A 132 29.97 -7.84 -28.88
N ASN A 133 28.99 -6.98 -29.13
CA ASN A 133 29.22 -5.63 -29.65
C ASN A 133 29.77 -4.73 -28.52
N CYS A 134 29.17 -4.87 -27.33
CA CYS A 134 29.55 -4.13 -26.13
C CYS A 134 29.48 -5.04 -24.91
N GLU A 135 30.46 -4.93 -24.01
CA GLU A 135 30.44 -5.54 -22.69
C GLU A 135 31.15 -4.61 -21.69
N THR A 136 30.55 -4.42 -20.52
CA THR A 136 31.12 -3.57 -19.46
C THR A 136 31.57 -4.39 -18.25
N ILE A 137 31.75 -5.69 -18.41
CA ILE A 137 32.08 -6.58 -17.30
C ILE A 137 33.55 -6.39 -16.97
N THR A 138 33.80 -5.54 -15.97
CA THR A 138 35.14 -5.39 -15.40
C THR A 138 35.49 -6.58 -14.53
N SER A 139 36.78 -6.87 -14.37
CA SER A 139 37.27 -7.90 -13.47
C SER A 139 36.79 -7.63 -12.04
N PHE A 140 35.75 -8.35 -11.60
CA PHE A 140 35.22 -8.28 -10.25
C PHE A 140 36.32 -8.66 -9.24
N ASN A 141 36.29 -8.06 -8.06
CA ASN A 141 37.25 -8.37 -6.98
C ASN A 141 37.28 -9.87 -6.60
N LYS A 142 36.23 -10.65 -6.93
CA LYS A 142 36.13 -12.12 -6.82
C LYS A 142 35.17 -12.70 -7.87
N LYS A 143 35.30 -14.01 -8.15
CA LYS A 143 34.48 -14.74 -9.14
C LYS A 143 33.00 -14.79 -8.70
N ILE A 144 32.10 -14.54 -9.65
CA ILE A 144 30.65 -14.73 -9.45
C ILE A 144 30.37 -16.23 -9.26
N LYS A 145 29.59 -16.57 -8.23
CA LYS A 145 29.23 -17.96 -7.90
C LYS A 145 27.84 -18.34 -8.44
N TYR A 146 26.86 -17.44 -8.31
CA TYR A 146 25.49 -17.69 -8.73
C TYR A 146 25.00 -16.65 -9.74
N VAL A 147 24.03 -17.04 -10.55
CA VAL A 147 23.31 -16.13 -11.45
C VAL A 147 21.81 -16.26 -11.21
N ILE A 148 21.13 -15.14 -11.02
CA ILE A 148 19.67 -15.03 -10.99
C ILE A 148 19.21 -14.55 -12.37
N THR A 149 18.49 -15.37 -13.10
CA THR A 149 17.91 -15.01 -14.41
C THR A 149 16.44 -14.64 -14.26
N LEU A 150 16.07 -13.51 -14.84
CA LEU A 150 14.70 -12.97 -14.83
C LEU A 150 14.22 -12.71 -16.26
N ASP A 151 12.92 -12.78 -16.50
CA ASP A 151 12.36 -12.27 -17.76
C ASP A 151 12.08 -10.76 -17.66
N THR A 152 11.82 -10.14 -18.82
CA THR A 152 11.54 -8.70 -18.93
C THR A 152 10.29 -8.28 -18.15
N ASP A 153 9.34 -9.19 -17.97
CA ASP A 153 8.07 -9.03 -17.25
C ASP A 153 8.13 -9.52 -15.79
N THR A 154 9.25 -10.11 -15.35
CA THR A 154 9.42 -10.60 -13.99
C THR A 154 9.92 -9.51 -13.05
N ARG A 155 9.23 -9.30 -11.93
CA ARG A 155 9.60 -8.35 -10.88
C ARG A 155 10.36 -9.07 -9.75
N LEU A 156 11.60 -8.66 -9.53
CA LEU A 156 12.38 -9.06 -8.37
C LEU A 156 11.93 -8.25 -7.16
N VAL A 157 11.28 -8.90 -6.20
CA VAL A 157 10.70 -8.24 -5.01
C VAL A 157 11.74 -8.05 -3.91
N LEU A 158 11.36 -7.27 -2.89
CA LEU A 158 12.15 -6.94 -1.72
C LEU A 158 12.78 -8.20 -1.07
N ASN A 159 14.12 -8.21 -0.95
CA ASN A 159 14.94 -9.28 -0.37
C ASN A 159 14.81 -10.69 -0.96
N SER A 160 14.12 -10.86 -2.09
CA SER A 160 13.99 -12.16 -2.76
C SER A 160 15.33 -12.73 -3.23
N ALA A 161 16.25 -11.88 -3.73
CA ALA A 161 17.57 -12.33 -4.16
C ALA A 161 18.39 -12.92 -3.01
N LEU A 162 18.40 -12.25 -1.85
CA LEU A 162 19.11 -12.71 -0.65
C LEU A 162 18.60 -14.08 -0.18
N LYS A 163 17.27 -14.31 -0.23
CA LYS A 163 16.66 -15.59 0.11
C LYS A 163 17.02 -16.69 -0.89
N LEU A 164 16.98 -16.40 -2.19
CA LEU A 164 17.40 -17.35 -3.24
C LEU A 164 18.86 -17.78 -3.05
N ILE A 165 19.75 -16.82 -2.80
CA ILE A 165 21.17 -17.08 -2.57
C ILE A 165 21.36 -17.87 -1.27
N GLY A 166 20.62 -17.53 -0.21
CA GLY A 166 20.58 -18.28 1.05
C GLY A 166 20.18 -19.74 0.86
N ALA A 167 19.11 -20.00 0.12
CA ALA A 167 18.64 -21.35 -0.20
C ALA A 167 19.69 -22.13 -0.99
N MET A 168 20.31 -21.52 -2.00
CA MET A 168 21.29 -22.20 -2.84
C MET A 168 22.63 -22.46 -2.14
N ALA A 169 23.04 -21.56 -1.25
CA ALA A 169 24.27 -21.70 -0.45
C ALA A 169 24.17 -22.79 0.64
N HIS A 170 22.95 -23.16 1.02
CA HIS A 170 22.71 -24.13 2.09
C HIS A 170 23.42 -25.49 1.79
N PRO A 171 24.16 -26.08 2.75
CA PRO A 171 24.97 -27.27 2.49
C PRO A 171 24.21 -28.46 1.89
N MET A 172 22.96 -28.67 2.31
CA MET A 172 22.11 -29.76 1.78
C MET A 172 21.68 -29.56 0.33
N ASN A 173 21.77 -28.34 -0.18
CA ASN A 173 21.35 -27.97 -1.52
C ASN A 173 22.50 -27.95 -2.53
N ARG A 174 23.74 -28.10 -2.07
CA ARG A 174 24.92 -28.05 -2.95
C ARG A 174 24.86 -29.14 -4.01
N PRO A 175 24.96 -28.78 -5.31
CA PRO A 175 24.87 -29.76 -6.39
C PRO A 175 26.05 -30.73 -6.42
N ILE A 176 25.76 -32.01 -6.59
CA ILE A 176 26.73 -33.08 -6.80
C ILE A 176 26.55 -33.61 -8.23
N LEU A 177 27.59 -33.45 -9.05
CA LEU A 177 27.60 -33.92 -10.43
C LEU A 177 27.76 -35.44 -10.53
N SER A 178 27.25 -36.01 -11.62
CA SER A 178 27.53 -37.38 -12.03
C SER A 178 29.03 -37.59 -12.32
N LYS A 179 29.50 -38.84 -12.29
CA LYS A 179 30.93 -39.16 -12.56
C LYS A 179 31.42 -38.66 -13.91
N ASP A 180 30.53 -38.67 -14.91
CA ASP A 180 30.74 -38.18 -16.27
C ASP A 180 30.41 -36.69 -16.45
N LYS A 181 30.03 -35.98 -15.37
CA LYS A 181 29.67 -34.56 -15.34
C LYS A 181 28.57 -34.16 -16.34
N THR A 182 27.65 -35.07 -16.64
CA THR A 182 26.57 -34.86 -17.62
C THR A 182 25.28 -34.35 -17.01
N HIS A 183 25.09 -34.50 -15.70
CA HIS A 183 23.90 -34.03 -14.96
C HIS A 183 24.18 -33.98 -13.45
N VAL A 184 23.27 -33.36 -12.70
CA VAL A 184 23.28 -33.31 -11.23
C VAL A 184 22.53 -34.53 -10.66
N VAL A 185 23.14 -35.22 -9.70
CA VAL A 185 22.60 -36.45 -9.08
C VAL A 185 21.99 -36.18 -7.69
N SER A 186 22.55 -35.23 -6.94
CA SER A 186 22.06 -34.81 -5.62
C SER A 186 22.29 -33.31 -5.43
N GLY A 187 21.59 -32.69 -4.48
CA GLY A 187 21.46 -31.24 -4.38
C GLY A 187 20.76 -30.64 -5.60
N PHE A 188 20.92 -29.32 -5.80
CA PHE A 188 20.23 -28.57 -6.86
C PHE A 188 21.20 -27.64 -7.57
N GLY A 189 21.37 -27.81 -8.88
CA GLY A 189 22.18 -26.93 -9.73
C GLY A 189 21.41 -25.69 -10.20
N ILE A 190 20.09 -25.71 -10.05
CA ILE A 190 19.17 -24.62 -10.36
C ILE A 190 17.98 -24.66 -9.40
N MET A 191 17.46 -23.50 -9.01
CA MET A 191 16.29 -23.39 -8.14
C MET A 191 15.33 -22.36 -8.68
N GLN A 192 14.04 -22.69 -8.62
CA GLN A 192 12.94 -21.86 -9.03
C GLN A 192 12.15 -21.36 -7.82
N PRO A 193 11.93 -20.05 -7.68
CA PRO A 193 10.97 -19.50 -6.73
C PRO A 193 9.52 -19.73 -7.17
N ARG A 194 8.58 -19.50 -6.25
CA ARG A 194 7.16 -19.36 -6.58
C ARG A 194 6.97 -18.17 -7.53
N ILE A 195 6.22 -18.37 -8.61
CA ILE A 195 5.86 -17.29 -9.53
C ILE A 195 4.41 -16.90 -9.25
N GLY A 196 4.23 -15.73 -8.63
CA GLY A 196 2.96 -15.07 -8.44
C GLY A 196 2.60 -14.19 -9.64
N ILE A 197 1.34 -13.76 -9.72
CA ILE A 197 0.87 -12.81 -10.73
C ILE A 197 0.65 -11.46 -10.04
N ASP A 198 1.05 -10.36 -10.67
CA ASP A 198 0.82 -9.02 -10.11
C ASP A 198 -0.69 -8.69 -10.08
N ILE A 199 -1.14 -8.04 -9.00
CA ILE A 199 -2.55 -7.73 -8.81
C ILE A 199 -3.11 -6.75 -9.84
N GLU A 200 -2.27 -5.80 -10.28
CA GLU A 200 -2.64 -4.84 -11.32
C GLU A 200 -3.05 -5.54 -12.61
N VAL A 201 -2.37 -6.64 -12.93
CA VAL A 201 -2.60 -7.43 -14.14
C VAL A 201 -3.92 -8.17 -14.05
N THR A 202 -4.19 -8.81 -12.90
CA THR A 202 -5.45 -9.54 -12.68
C THR A 202 -6.68 -8.64 -12.66
N SER A 203 -6.47 -7.34 -12.46
CA SER A 203 -7.51 -6.30 -12.47
C SER A 203 -7.77 -5.72 -13.87
N LYS A 204 -7.02 -6.11 -14.91
CA LYS A 204 -7.18 -5.55 -16.27
C LYS A 204 -8.43 -6.05 -16.99
N SER A 205 -8.80 -7.33 -16.81
CA SER A 205 -9.95 -7.93 -17.50
C SER A 205 -10.58 -9.09 -16.71
N LYS A 206 -11.85 -9.41 -17.01
CA LYS A 206 -12.52 -10.58 -16.43
C LYS A 206 -11.82 -11.89 -16.82
N TYR A 207 -11.22 -11.95 -18.01
CA TYR A 207 -10.43 -13.08 -18.47
C TYR A 207 -9.21 -13.32 -17.56
N SER A 208 -8.41 -12.28 -17.31
CA SER A 208 -7.24 -12.38 -16.43
C SER A 208 -7.64 -12.77 -15.00
N GLN A 209 -8.69 -12.15 -14.44
CA GLN A 209 -9.22 -12.50 -13.12
C GLN A 209 -9.65 -13.97 -13.04
N LEU A 210 -10.32 -14.47 -14.09
CA LEU A 210 -10.81 -15.84 -14.14
C LEU A 210 -9.64 -16.82 -14.26
N PHE A 211 -8.77 -16.69 -15.27
CA PHE A 211 -7.72 -17.67 -15.55
C PHE A 211 -6.50 -17.54 -14.64
N ALA A 212 -6.02 -16.32 -14.38
CA ALA A 212 -4.86 -16.04 -13.53
C ALA A 212 -5.20 -16.11 -12.02
N GLY A 213 -6.48 -15.90 -11.66
CA GLY A 213 -6.93 -15.85 -10.27
C GLY A 213 -6.71 -14.47 -9.63
N LEU A 214 -6.65 -14.41 -8.30
CA LEU A 214 -6.30 -13.18 -7.59
C LEU A 214 -4.77 -13.02 -7.58
N GLY A 215 -4.27 -11.95 -8.18
CA GLY A 215 -2.86 -11.56 -8.12
C GLY A 215 -2.51 -10.86 -6.81
N GLY A 216 -1.21 -10.60 -6.59
CA GLY A 216 -0.69 -9.91 -5.40
C GLY A 216 0.11 -10.81 -4.45
N LEU A 217 0.58 -10.23 -3.36
CA LEU A 217 1.47 -10.87 -2.38
C LEU A 217 0.69 -11.70 -1.36
N ASP A 218 1.09 -12.97 -1.22
CA ASP A 218 0.44 -13.97 -0.37
C ASP A 218 1.28 -14.26 0.88
N VAL A 219 0.97 -13.60 1.99
CA VAL A 219 1.75 -13.69 3.25
C VAL A 219 1.30 -14.85 4.14
N TYR A 220 0.03 -15.24 4.04
CA TYR A 220 -0.62 -16.10 5.05
C TYR A 220 -0.69 -17.56 4.66
N ILE A 221 -0.45 -17.87 3.39
CA ILE A 221 -0.41 -19.25 2.90
C ILE A 221 1.04 -19.71 2.89
N THR A 222 1.47 -20.30 4.02
CA THR A 222 2.85 -20.74 4.25
C THR A 222 3.25 -22.01 3.50
N ALA A 223 2.32 -22.69 2.80
CA ALA A 223 2.65 -23.85 1.98
C ALA A 223 1.79 -23.92 0.72
N SER A 224 2.37 -23.57 -0.43
CA SER A 224 1.86 -24.05 -1.72
C SER A 224 2.49 -25.41 -2.02
N PHE A 225 1.67 -26.42 -2.33
CA PHE A 225 2.15 -27.77 -2.63
C PHE A 225 2.64 -27.81 -4.08
N ASP A 226 3.91 -28.16 -4.29
CA ASP A 226 4.44 -28.51 -5.61
C ASP A 226 4.56 -30.02 -5.72
N LEU A 227 3.71 -30.61 -6.57
CA LEU A 227 3.61 -32.05 -6.73
C LEU A 227 4.96 -32.73 -6.98
N TYR A 228 5.85 -32.11 -7.77
CA TYR A 228 7.10 -32.75 -8.14
C TYR A 228 8.16 -32.61 -7.04
N GLN A 229 8.28 -31.43 -6.42
CA GLN A 229 9.19 -31.20 -5.31
C GLN A 229 8.79 -32.00 -4.06
N ASP A 230 7.52 -31.99 -3.69
CA ASP A 230 7.05 -32.58 -2.43
C ASP A 230 7.01 -34.11 -2.48
N VAL A 231 6.73 -34.69 -3.65
CA VAL A 231 6.66 -36.16 -3.82
C VAL A 231 7.99 -36.77 -4.24
N PHE A 232 8.75 -36.11 -5.12
CA PHE A 232 9.95 -36.67 -5.73
C PHE A 232 11.24 -35.91 -5.38
N GLY A 233 11.17 -34.78 -4.68
CA GLY A 233 12.32 -33.96 -4.35
C GLY A 233 12.92 -33.17 -5.52
N GLU A 234 12.18 -32.99 -6.62
CA GLU A 234 12.64 -32.28 -7.83
C GLU A 234 11.55 -31.40 -8.46
N GLY A 235 11.71 -30.08 -8.44
CA GLY A 235 10.82 -29.12 -9.09
C GLY A 235 10.87 -29.12 -10.63
N SER A 236 10.16 -28.17 -11.25
CA SER A 236 10.16 -27.96 -12.71
C SER A 236 10.55 -26.53 -13.04
N PHE A 237 11.64 -26.34 -13.78
CA PHE A 237 12.16 -25.02 -14.13
C PHE A 237 11.34 -24.37 -15.26
N VAL A 238 11.01 -23.08 -15.10
CA VAL A 238 10.19 -22.27 -16.02
C VAL A 238 10.93 -21.03 -16.54
N GLY A 239 12.27 -21.05 -16.48
CA GLY A 239 13.11 -20.00 -17.08
C GLY A 239 13.44 -18.81 -16.18
N LYS A 240 13.03 -18.87 -14.90
CA LYS A 240 13.18 -17.82 -13.88
C LYS A 240 13.67 -18.44 -12.58
N GLY A 241 14.74 -17.90 -12.02
CA GLY A 241 15.32 -18.42 -10.78
C GLY A 241 16.81 -18.22 -10.67
N ILE A 242 17.46 -19.01 -9.81
CA ILE A 242 18.89 -18.94 -9.50
C ILE A 242 19.60 -20.23 -9.90
N TYR A 243 20.82 -20.13 -10.43
CA TYR A 243 21.66 -21.30 -10.73
C TYR A 243 23.13 -21.09 -10.32
N ASP A 244 23.84 -22.20 -10.14
CA ASP A 244 25.29 -22.23 -9.88
C ASP A 244 26.01 -22.12 -11.21
N LEU A 245 26.78 -21.03 -11.37
CA LEU A 245 27.38 -20.64 -12.63
C LEU A 245 28.31 -21.72 -13.21
N GLU A 246 29.15 -22.32 -12.36
CA GLU A 246 30.14 -23.30 -12.79
C GLU A 246 29.47 -24.64 -13.14
N VAL A 247 28.47 -25.04 -12.36
CA VAL A 247 27.71 -26.27 -12.60
C VAL A 247 26.85 -26.14 -13.84
N PHE A 248 26.19 -25.00 -14.04
CA PHE A 248 25.40 -24.71 -15.23
C PHE A 248 26.24 -24.84 -16.50
N ASP A 249 27.38 -24.15 -16.56
CA ASP A 249 28.27 -24.19 -17.73
C ASP A 249 28.88 -25.59 -17.96
N THR A 250 29.31 -26.28 -16.89
CA THR A 250 29.91 -27.61 -17.00
C THR A 250 28.93 -28.63 -17.61
N VAL A 251 27.67 -28.57 -17.21
CA VAL A 251 26.65 -29.55 -17.63
C VAL A 251 26.04 -29.20 -18.98
N LEU A 252 25.74 -27.93 -19.25
CA LEU A 252 24.89 -27.53 -20.38
C LEU A 252 25.64 -27.08 -21.64
N SER A 253 26.89 -26.60 -21.53
CA SER A 253 27.59 -25.97 -22.66
C SER A 253 27.78 -26.87 -23.89
N ASN A 254 27.81 -28.20 -23.70
CA ASN A 254 27.92 -29.17 -24.79
C ASN A 254 26.71 -30.14 -24.87
N ALA A 255 25.66 -29.92 -24.08
CA ALA A 255 24.58 -30.89 -23.91
C ALA A 255 23.61 -30.96 -25.10
N PHE A 256 23.36 -29.84 -25.77
CA PHE A 256 22.29 -29.73 -26.76
C PHE A 256 22.80 -29.32 -28.15
N PRO A 257 22.16 -29.78 -29.23
CA PRO A 257 22.44 -29.32 -30.60
C PRO A 257 22.14 -27.83 -30.76
N ASP A 258 22.91 -27.16 -31.61
CA ASP A 258 22.72 -25.75 -31.90
C ASP A 258 21.44 -25.53 -32.76
N ASN A 259 20.74 -24.42 -32.50
CA ASN A 259 19.57 -23.94 -33.26
C ASN A 259 18.35 -24.87 -33.31
N LEU A 260 18.21 -25.79 -32.35
CA LEU A 260 17.09 -26.75 -32.30
C LEU A 260 16.01 -26.41 -31.27
N ILE A 261 16.41 -25.92 -30.08
CA ILE A 261 15.55 -25.90 -28.90
C ILE A 261 14.99 -24.49 -28.67
N LEU A 262 13.68 -24.31 -28.89
CA LEU A 262 12.98 -23.06 -28.54
C LEU A 262 12.71 -22.96 -27.03
N SER A 263 12.26 -24.05 -26.39
CA SER A 263 11.96 -24.12 -24.97
C SER A 263 13.02 -24.96 -24.25
N HIS A 264 13.98 -24.29 -23.64
CA HIS A 264 15.14 -24.90 -22.98
C HIS A 264 14.90 -25.14 -21.48
N ASP A 265 14.02 -24.35 -20.87
CA ASP A 265 13.82 -24.28 -19.41
C ASP A 265 13.60 -25.66 -18.77
N LEU A 266 12.68 -26.47 -19.31
CA LEU A 266 12.40 -27.80 -18.77
C LEU A 266 13.61 -28.75 -18.87
N LEU A 267 14.39 -28.69 -19.96
CA LEU A 267 15.56 -29.54 -20.13
C LEU A 267 16.69 -29.11 -19.20
N GLU A 268 16.98 -27.81 -19.11
CA GLU A 268 17.99 -27.27 -18.20
C GLU A 268 17.67 -27.64 -16.74
N GLY A 269 16.42 -27.48 -16.34
CA GLY A 269 15.93 -27.90 -15.03
C GLY A 269 16.10 -29.40 -14.75
N ASN A 270 15.92 -30.25 -15.75
CA ASN A 270 16.09 -31.69 -15.59
C ASN A 270 17.56 -32.14 -15.60
N TYR A 271 18.45 -31.47 -16.33
CA TYR A 271 19.89 -31.76 -16.32
C TYR A 271 20.56 -31.26 -15.03
N LEU A 272 20.14 -30.10 -14.54
CA LEU A 272 20.69 -29.47 -13.34
C LEU A 272 19.97 -29.86 -12.05
N ARG A 273 18.90 -30.65 -12.13
CA ARG A 273 18.02 -31.02 -11.02
C ARG A 273 17.45 -29.78 -10.32
N CYS A 274 16.31 -29.32 -10.81
CA CYS A 274 15.64 -28.13 -10.28
C CYS A 274 15.11 -28.34 -8.87
N GLY A 275 15.39 -27.41 -7.96
CA GLY A 275 14.70 -27.27 -6.68
C GLY A 275 13.56 -26.25 -6.77
N PHE A 276 12.45 -26.46 -6.06
CA PHE A 276 11.40 -25.45 -5.90
C PHE A 276 11.48 -24.79 -4.53
N ILE A 277 11.45 -23.45 -4.50
CA ILE A 277 11.53 -22.63 -3.29
C ILE A 277 10.16 -21.96 -3.08
N ASN A 278 9.44 -22.40 -2.05
CA ASN A 278 8.05 -22.01 -1.80
C ASN A 278 7.92 -20.65 -1.07
N ASP A 279 8.90 -20.31 -0.23
CA ASP A 279 8.95 -19.14 0.65
C ASP A 279 9.53 -17.88 -0.01
N VAL A 280 9.89 -17.98 -1.30
CA VAL A 280 10.33 -16.88 -2.14
C VAL A 280 9.37 -16.74 -3.32
N GLU A 281 8.75 -15.57 -3.44
CA GLU A 281 7.81 -15.25 -4.53
C GLU A 281 8.42 -14.18 -5.45
N LEU A 282 8.31 -14.38 -6.76
CA LEU A 282 8.53 -13.34 -7.77
C LEU A 282 7.20 -13.07 -8.48
N PHE A 283 6.97 -11.83 -8.93
CA PHE A 283 5.76 -11.49 -9.68
C PHE A 283 6.02 -11.49 -11.18
N ASP A 284 5.05 -12.01 -11.92
CA ASP A 284 5.06 -12.05 -13.38
C ASP A 284 3.81 -11.39 -13.96
N ASP A 285 3.90 -11.01 -15.23
CA ASP A 285 2.76 -10.50 -15.99
C ASP A 285 1.94 -11.65 -16.60
N TYR A 286 0.64 -11.43 -16.77
CA TYR A 286 -0.32 -12.38 -17.31
C TYR A 286 -1.13 -11.71 -18.43
N PRO A 287 -1.40 -12.40 -19.55
CA PRO A 287 -2.16 -11.80 -20.66
C PRO A 287 -3.53 -11.26 -20.22
N SER A 288 -3.80 -10.00 -20.56
CA SER A 288 -5.10 -9.37 -20.29
C SER A 288 -6.21 -9.89 -21.21
N ASN A 289 -5.89 -10.57 -22.30
CA ASN A 289 -6.85 -11.11 -23.26
C ASN A 289 -6.46 -12.51 -23.74
N TYR A 290 -7.47 -13.26 -24.18
CA TYR A 290 -7.30 -14.66 -24.58
C TYR A 290 -6.41 -14.87 -25.80
N LEU A 291 -6.50 -14.02 -26.83
CA LEU A 291 -5.73 -14.23 -28.06
C LEU A 291 -4.22 -14.11 -27.81
N ASN A 292 -3.80 -13.22 -26.92
CA ASN A 292 -2.41 -13.11 -26.49
C ASN A 292 -1.96 -14.36 -25.72
N ASP A 293 -2.81 -14.91 -24.84
CA ASP A 293 -2.52 -16.15 -24.12
C ASP A 293 -2.43 -17.36 -25.05
N ALA A 294 -3.36 -17.47 -26.00
CA ALA A 294 -3.38 -18.50 -27.03
C ALA A 294 -2.08 -18.52 -27.86
N LEU A 295 -1.54 -17.35 -28.22
CA LEU A 295 -0.25 -17.24 -28.91
C LEU A 295 0.93 -17.68 -28.03
N ARG A 296 0.89 -17.41 -26.71
CA ARG A 296 1.89 -17.94 -25.76
C ARG A 296 1.84 -19.47 -25.70
N HIS A 297 0.65 -20.06 -25.58
CA HIS A 297 0.47 -21.51 -25.60
C HIS A 297 0.92 -22.15 -26.91
N HIS A 298 0.65 -21.53 -28.06
CA HIS A 298 1.14 -22.01 -29.36
C HIS A 298 2.67 -22.09 -29.38
N ARG A 299 3.34 -21.03 -28.92
CA ARG A 299 4.81 -20.98 -28.84
C ARG A 299 5.37 -22.04 -27.91
N TRP A 300 4.81 -22.18 -26.71
CA TRP A 300 5.25 -23.18 -25.72
C TRP A 300 5.07 -24.60 -26.24
N ASN A 301 3.92 -24.92 -26.81
CA ASN A 301 3.68 -26.25 -27.38
C ASN A 301 4.68 -26.60 -28.50
N ARG A 302 5.05 -25.64 -29.37
CA ARG A 302 6.09 -25.88 -30.37
C ARG A 302 7.43 -26.27 -29.71
N GLY A 303 7.80 -25.60 -28.63
CA GLY A 303 9.00 -25.91 -27.87
C GLY A 303 8.96 -27.29 -27.20
N ASP A 304 7.81 -27.67 -26.62
CA ASP A 304 7.62 -29.00 -26.03
C ASP A 304 7.79 -30.13 -27.07
N TRP A 305 7.21 -29.97 -28.26
CA TRP A 305 7.35 -30.95 -29.35
C TRP A 305 8.77 -31.02 -29.91
N GLN A 306 9.54 -29.91 -29.87
CA GLN A 306 10.96 -29.90 -30.26
C GLN A 306 11.84 -30.78 -29.38
N ILE A 307 11.52 -30.89 -28.09
CA ILE A 307 12.28 -31.70 -27.15
C ILE A 307 11.80 -33.16 -27.04
N SER A 308 10.83 -33.58 -27.86
CA SER A 308 10.33 -34.98 -27.89
C SER A 308 11.42 -36.04 -28.11
N GLY A 309 12.53 -35.67 -28.75
CA GLY A 309 13.71 -36.53 -28.91
C GLY A 309 14.31 -37.03 -27.59
N TRP A 310 14.15 -36.29 -26.50
CA TRP A 310 14.65 -36.62 -25.17
C TRP A 310 13.85 -37.71 -24.44
N LEU A 311 12.79 -38.25 -25.05
CA LEU A 311 12.14 -39.49 -24.59
C LEU A 311 12.94 -40.74 -24.96
N LYS A 312 13.85 -40.64 -25.94
CA LYS A 312 14.65 -41.77 -26.43
C LYS A 312 15.80 -42.11 -25.47
N ARG A 313 16.35 -43.33 -25.59
CA ARG A 313 17.51 -43.78 -24.79
C ARG A 313 18.81 -43.04 -25.12
N ARG A 314 18.94 -42.48 -26.32
CA ARG A 314 20.08 -41.70 -26.80
C ARG A 314 19.61 -40.39 -27.40
N VAL A 315 20.36 -39.31 -27.16
CA VAL A 315 20.09 -37.94 -27.62
C VAL A 315 21.30 -37.38 -28.37
N LYS A 316 21.10 -36.35 -29.19
CA LYS A 316 22.21 -35.66 -29.86
C LYS A 316 22.82 -34.63 -28.91
N ASN A 317 24.14 -34.57 -28.84
CA ASN A 317 24.87 -33.48 -28.19
C ASN A 317 25.11 -32.31 -29.17
N LYS A 318 25.86 -31.29 -28.73
CA LYS A 318 26.24 -30.13 -29.56
C LYS A 318 26.91 -30.52 -30.90
N GLU A 319 27.80 -31.51 -30.88
CA GLU A 319 28.48 -32.04 -32.07
C GLU A 319 27.60 -33.00 -32.92
N GLU A 320 26.29 -33.02 -32.67
CA GLU A 320 25.32 -33.93 -33.28
C GLU A 320 25.56 -35.45 -33.07
N LYS A 321 26.50 -35.83 -32.20
CA LYS A 321 26.79 -37.22 -31.86
C LYS A 321 25.71 -37.79 -30.93
N ARG A 322 25.32 -39.04 -31.15
CA ARG A 322 24.33 -39.74 -30.31
C ARG A 322 24.96 -40.24 -29.01
N VAL A 323 24.72 -39.51 -27.93
CA VAL A 323 25.17 -39.84 -26.57
C VAL A 323 24.06 -40.51 -25.77
N LYS A 324 24.42 -41.15 -24.64
CA LYS A 324 23.44 -41.69 -23.69
C LYS A 324 22.63 -40.53 -23.12
N ASN A 325 21.30 -40.68 -23.09
CA ASN A 325 20.43 -39.66 -22.51
C ASN A 325 20.57 -39.66 -20.97
N PRO A 326 21.01 -38.55 -20.35
CA PRO A 326 21.20 -38.46 -18.91
C PRO A 326 19.87 -38.31 -18.14
N LEU A 327 18.75 -38.04 -18.81
CA LEU A 327 17.46 -37.86 -18.15
C LEU A 327 16.98 -39.14 -17.44
N ASN A 328 16.61 -38.98 -16.16
CA ASN A 328 15.98 -40.01 -15.34
C ASN A 328 14.52 -40.29 -15.81
N LEU A 329 13.85 -41.27 -15.18
CA LEU A 329 12.48 -41.64 -15.56
C LEU A 329 11.47 -40.50 -15.30
N LEU A 330 11.64 -39.76 -14.21
CA LEU A 330 10.77 -38.64 -13.84
C LEU A 330 10.89 -37.48 -14.84
N ALA A 331 12.09 -37.11 -15.26
CA ALA A 331 12.34 -36.10 -16.27
C ALA A 331 11.72 -36.46 -17.62
N LYS A 332 11.81 -37.74 -18.03
CA LYS A 332 11.12 -38.23 -19.23
C LYS A 332 9.61 -38.19 -19.09
N TRP A 333 9.09 -38.48 -17.90
CA TRP A 333 7.67 -38.33 -17.60
C TRP A 333 7.22 -36.88 -17.72
N LYS A 334 7.98 -35.91 -17.18
CA LYS A 334 7.68 -34.47 -17.32
C LYS A 334 7.57 -34.06 -18.81
N VAL A 335 8.52 -34.49 -19.65
CA VAL A 335 8.48 -34.24 -21.10
C VAL A 335 7.27 -34.91 -21.76
N PHE A 336 7.01 -36.18 -21.44
CA PHE A 336 5.85 -36.90 -21.98
C PHE A 336 4.52 -36.28 -21.56
N ASP A 337 4.41 -35.83 -20.32
CA ASP A 337 3.19 -35.23 -19.77
C ASP A 337 2.86 -33.91 -20.49
N ASN A 338 3.86 -33.07 -20.81
CA ASN A 338 3.64 -31.88 -21.63
C ASN A 338 3.07 -32.23 -23.02
N LEU A 339 3.66 -33.23 -23.70
CA LEU A 339 3.16 -33.68 -25.01
C LEU A 339 1.73 -34.23 -24.90
N ARG A 340 1.45 -35.04 -23.87
CA ARG A 340 0.11 -35.59 -23.60
C ARG A 340 -0.90 -34.46 -23.37
N ARG A 341 -0.58 -33.48 -22.52
CA ARG A 341 -1.46 -32.34 -22.20
C ARG A 341 -1.86 -31.56 -23.46
N SER A 342 -0.91 -31.34 -24.37
CA SER A 342 -1.19 -30.66 -25.65
C SER A 342 -2.21 -31.39 -26.54
N MET A 343 -2.33 -32.72 -26.39
CA MET A 343 -3.22 -33.56 -27.20
C MET A 343 -4.60 -33.79 -26.55
N VAL A 344 -4.82 -33.36 -25.31
CA VAL A 344 -6.11 -33.55 -24.60
C VAL A 344 -7.25 -32.90 -25.38
N ASN A 345 -7.16 -31.61 -25.73
CA ASN A 345 -8.21 -30.90 -26.45
C ASN A 345 -8.48 -31.49 -27.86
N PRO A 346 -7.45 -31.81 -28.68
CA PRO A 346 -7.62 -32.57 -29.91
C PRO A 346 -8.39 -33.89 -29.73
N PHE A 347 -8.03 -34.70 -28.72
CA PHE A 347 -8.71 -35.98 -28.50
C PHE A 347 -10.15 -35.81 -28.00
N LEU A 348 -10.42 -34.83 -27.14
CA LEU A 348 -11.80 -34.52 -26.72
C LEU A 348 -12.67 -34.14 -27.92
N LEU A 349 -12.14 -33.32 -28.85
CA LEU A 349 -12.85 -32.97 -30.08
C LEU A 349 -13.08 -34.21 -30.97
N LEU A 350 -12.08 -35.07 -31.12
CA LEU A 350 -12.21 -36.32 -31.88
C LEU A 350 -13.25 -37.27 -31.29
N ILE A 351 -13.37 -37.36 -29.96
CA ILE A 351 -14.42 -38.15 -29.31
C ILE A 351 -15.81 -37.61 -29.64
N ILE A 352 -15.99 -36.28 -29.71
CA ILE A 352 -17.25 -35.67 -30.15
C ILE A 352 -17.55 -36.08 -31.59
N PHE A 353 -16.60 -35.94 -32.53
CA PHE A 353 -16.83 -36.35 -33.93
C PHE A 353 -17.09 -37.86 -34.07
N TYR A 354 -16.41 -38.70 -33.28
CA TYR A 354 -16.66 -40.14 -33.24
C TYR A 354 -18.08 -40.47 -32.77
N ALA A 355 -18.61 -39.71 -31.80
CA ALA A 355 -19.96 -39.86 -31.28
C ALA A 355 -21.04 -39.73 -32.36
N PHE A 356 -20.86 -38.80 -33.30
CA PHE A 356 -21.81 -38.48 -34.37
C PHE A 356 -21.51 -39.14 -35.71
N THR A 357 -20.54 -40.07 -35.76
CA THR A 357 -20.17 -40.80 -36.99
C THR A 357 -20.25 -42.32 -36.78
N ILE A 358 -19.17 -42.93 -36.29
CA ILE A 358 -18.97 -44.39 -36.24
C ILE A 358 -19.37 -44.99 -34.88
N GLY A 359 -19.52 -44.17 -33.84
CA GLY A 359 -19.80 -44.66 -32.49
C GLY A 359 -21.07 -45.51 -32.41
N SER A 360 -20.98 -46.70 -31.80
CA SER A 360 -22.11 -47.63 -31.71
C SER A 360 -23.20 -47.20 -30.71
N ALA A 361 -22.83 -46.43 -29.68
CA ALA A 361 -23.75 -45.92 -28.66
C ALA A 361 -24.37 -44.57 -29.06
N ASN A 362 -25.42 -44.15 -28.34
CA ASN A 362 -26.02 -42.82 -28.49
C ASN A 362 -24.96 -41.72 -28.26
N ALA A 363 -24.97 -40.66 -29.10
CA ALA A 363 -23.99 -39.58 -29.00
C ALA A 363 -23.94 -38.92 -27.61
N PHE A 364 -25.06 -38.95 -26.88
CA PHE A 364 -25.19 -38.46 -25.51
C PHE A 364 -24.11 -39.02 -24.56
N TYR A 365 -23.79 -40.31 -24.62
CA TYR A 365 -22.83 -40.93 -23.70
C TYR A 365 -21.40 -40.42 -23.92
N TYR A 366 -20.99 -40.27 -25.18
CA TYR A 366 -19.67 -39.74 -25.53
C TYR A 366 -19.54 -38.26 -25.18
N VAL A 367 -20.57 -37.46 -25.47
CA VAL A 367 -20.61 -36.04 -25.08
C VAL A 367 -20.58 -35.91 -23.56
N SER A 368 -21.31 -36.77 -22.83
CA SER A 368 -21.29 -36.81 -21.36
C SER A 368 -19.91 -37.14 -20.81
N LEU A 369 -19.15 -38.03 -21.46
CA LEU A 369 -17.77 -38.33 -21.08
C LEU A 369 -16.87 -37.09 -21.26
N VAL A 370 -16.99 -36.36 -22.36
CA VAL A 370 -16.23 -35.13 -22.60
C VAL A 370 -16.59 -34.06 -21.56
N LEU A 371 -17.88 -33.87 -21.29
CA LEU A 371 -18.35 -32.93 -20.26
C LEU A 371 -17.86 -33.34 -18.87
N LEU A 372 -17.83 -34.64 -18.54
CA LEU A 372 -17.30 -35.13 -17.29
C LEU A 372 -15.83 -34.70 -17.12
N VAL A 373 -14.99 -34.89 -18.14
CA VAL A 373 -13.57 -34.48 -18.10
C VAL A 373 -13.44 -32.97 -17.83
N ILE A 374 -14.27 -32.14 -18.47
CA ILE A 374 -14.24 -30.68 -18.32
C ILE A 374 -14.78 -30.21 -16.95
N ILE A 375 -15.69 -30.98 -16.34
CA ILE A 375 -16.35 -30.68 -15.06
C ILE A 375 -15.60 -31.29 -13.86
N ILE A 376 -14.61 -32.17 -14.07
CA ILE A 376 -13.76 -32.72 -12.98
C ILE A 376 -13.29 -31.65 -11.97
N PRO A 377 -12.80 -30.46 -12.38
CA PRO A 377 -12.40 -29.42 -11.44
C PRO A 377 -13.55 -28.94 -10.53
N ILE A 378 -14.79 -28.91 -11.04
CA ILE A 378 -15.98 -28.57 -10.25
C ILE A 378 -16.24 -29.64 -9.21
N ILE A 379 -16.10 -30.92 -9.57
CA ILE A 379 -16.27 -32.04 -8.64
C ILE A 379 -15.25 -31.93 -7.50
N PHE A 380 -13.96 -31.74 -7.81
CA PHE A 380 -12.92 -31.56 -6.79
C PHE A 380 -13.16 -30.31 -5.94
N TYR A 381 -13.61 -29.20 -6.55
CA TYR A 381 -13.97 -28.00 -5.79
C TYR A 381 -15.11 -28.29 -4.80
N VAL A 382 -16.18 -28.96 -5.23
CA VAL A 382 -17.32 -29.32 -4.38
C VAL A 382 -16.89 -30.29 -3.28
N ILE A 383 -16.10 -31.31 -3.59
CA ILE A 383 -15.52 -32.24 -2.59
C ILE A 383 -14.70 -31.45 -1.57
N SER A 384 -13.83 -30.54 -2.01
CA SER A 384 -13.04 -29.71 -1.10
C SER A 384 -13.94 -28.84 -0.20
N MET A 385 -15.03 -28.29 -0.74
CA MET A 385 -15.99 -27.50 0.01
C MET A 385 -16.74 -28.33 1.07
N ILE A 386 -17.05 -29.60 0.76
CA ILE A 386 -17.72 -30.53 1.69
C ILE A 386 -16.75 -30.99 2.78
N LEU A 387 -15.51 -31.35 2.42
CA LEU A 387 -14.49 -31.87 3.35
C LEU A 387 -13.96 -30.78 4.28
N TYR A 388 -13.64 -29.60 3.75
CA TYR A 388 -13.04 -28.49 4.49
C TYR A 388 -14.09 -27.47 4.93
N ARG A 389 -15.26 -27.95 5.38
CA ARG A 389 -16.44 -27.13 5.73
C ARG A 389 -16.16 -26.19 6.91
N ASN A 390 -15.42 -25.11 6.66
CA ASN A 390 -15.32 -24.00 7.58
C ASN A 390 -16.68 -23.28 7.61
N LYS A 391 -17.24 -23.16 8.81
CA LYS A 391 -18.54 -22.50 9.09
C LYS A 391 -18.60 -21.01 8.73
N TYR A 392 -17.54 -20.45 8.14
CA TYR A 392 -17.36 -19.01 7.95
C TYR A 392 -17.05 -18.72 6.48
N ASP A 393 -17.76 -17.73 5.91
CA ASP A 393 -17.50 -17.03 4.63
C ASP A 393 -18.32 -17.37 3.35
N ILE A 394 -19.43 -18.12 3.41
CA ILE A 394 -20.31 -18.30 2.21
C ILE A 394 -21.01 -16.98 1.79
N PHE A 395 -21.15 -16.00 2.70
CA PHE A 395 -21.92 -14.76 2.48
C PHE A 395 -21.11 -13.45 2.56
N LEU A 396 -19.78 -13.49 2.44
CA LEU A 396 -18.96 -12.27 2.46
C LEU A 396 -19.08 -11.50 1.14
N LYS A 397 -19.41 -10.21 1.21
CA LYS A 397 -19.36 -9.27 0.08
C LYS A 397 -18.02 -8.56 0.06
N TYR A 398 -17.48 -8.41 -1.15
CA TYR A 398 -16.26 -7.67 -1.45
C TYR A 398 -16.68 -6.39 -2.17
N TYR A 399 -15.88 -5.33 -2.02
CA TYR A 399 -16.13 -4.04 -2.67
C TYR A 399 -16.35 -4.20 -4.17
N LEU A 400 -15.44 -4.92 -4.83
CA LEU A 400 -15.59 -5.29 -6.24
C LEU A 400 -16.02 -6.75 -6.38
N ASN A 401 -16.99 -7.00 -7.27
CA ASN A 401 -17.49 -8.35 -7.55
C ASN A 401 -16.39 -9.24 -8.16
N LEU A 402 -15.69 -9.99 -7.30
CA LEU A 402 -14.71 -11.00 -7.71
C LEU A 402 -15.42 -12.23 -8.26
N ILE A 403 -15.06 -12.67 -9.47
CA ILE A 403 -15.44 -14.01 -9.95
C ILE A 403 -14.59 -15.04 -9.20
N LYS A 404 -15.17 -15.62 -8.14
CA LYS A 404 -14.47 -16.59 -7.29
C LYS A 404 -15.31 -17.82 -6.98
N GLY A 405 -14.67 -18.79 -6.33
CA GLY A 405 -15.30 -20.01 -5.86
C GLY A 405 -15.95 -20.81 -7.00
N ILE A 406 -17.12 -21.39 -6.73
CA ILE A 406 -17.78 -22.29 -7.68
C ILE A 406 -18.17 -21.60 -8.99
N ILE A 407 -18.52 -20.31 -8.95
CA ILE A 407 -18.88 -19.52 -10.14
C ILE A 407 -17.69 -19.40 -11.09
N ALA A 408 -16.48 -19.19 -10.56
CA ALA A 408 -15.27 -19.13 -11.38
C ALA A 408 -14.97 -20.47 -12.05
N VAL A 409 -15.07 -21.58 -11.30
CA VAL A 409 -14.82 -22.93 -11.84
C VAL A 409 -15.86 -23.29 -12.91
N ILE A 410 -17.14 -22.99 -12.69
CA ILE A 410 -18.21 -23.19 -13.68
C ILE A 410 -17.92 -22.40 -14.96
N ASN A 411 -17.61 -21.11 -14.85
CA ASN A 411 -17.31 -20.29 -16.01
C ASN A 411 -16.06 -20.78 -16.77
N LYS A 412 -15.01 -21.23 -16.06
CA LYS A 412 -13.84 -21.88 -16.68
C LYS A 412 -14.23 -23.11 -17.49
N SER A 413 -15.04 -24.00 -16.92
CA SER A 413 -15.50 -25.21 -17.60
C SER A 413 -16.37 -24.89 -18.83
N LEU A 414 -17.28 -23.92 -18.73
CA LEU A 414 -18.10 -23.46 -19.86
C LEU A 414 -17.24 -22.85 -20.98
N ILE A 415 -16.28 -21.99 -20.63
CA ILE A 415 -15.34 -21.40 -21.58
C ILE A 415 -14.54 -22.51 -22.26
N SER A 416 -13.97 -23.44 -21.49
CA SER A 416 -13.15 -24.55 -22.01
C SER A 416 -13.90 -25.39 -23.04
N PHE A 417 -15.19 -25.67 -22.81
CA PHE A 417 -16.02 -26.38 -23.79
C PHE A 417 -16.34 -25.54 -25.03
N ALA A 418 -16.60 -24.24 -24.86
CA ALA A 418 -16.92 -23.33 -25.96
C ALA A 418 -15.72 -23.09 -26.90
N ILE A 419 -14.50 -22.99 -26.37
CA ILE A 419 -13.27 -22.75 -27.14
C ILE A 419 -12.58 -24.04 -27.64
N LEU A 420 -13.13 -25.22 -27.30
CA LEU A 420 -12.51 -26.52 -27.59
C LEU A 420 -12.03 -26.68 -29.04
N PRO A 421 -12.81 -26.32 -30.10
CA PRO A 421 -12.33 -26.47 -31.48
C PRO A 421 -11.15 -25.57 -31.81
N TYR A 422 -11.15 -24.33 -31.31
CA TYR A 422 -10.06 -23.38 -31.50
C TYR A 422 -8.79 -23.87 -30.79
N GLU A 423 -8.88 -24.31 -29.54
CA GLU A 423 -7.71 -24.85 -28.82
C GLU A 423 -7.18 -26.14 -29.48
N ALA A 424 -8.07 -27.04 -29.91
CA ALA A 424 -7.67 -28.24 -30.64
C ALA A 424 -6.92 -27.89 -31.93
N TYR A 425 -7.44 -26.94 -32.73
CA TYR A 425 -6.76 -26.43 -33.91
C TYR A 425 -5.38 -25.82 -33.56
N LEU A 426 -5.32 -25.00 -32.51
CA LEU A 426 -4.10 -24.33 -32.08
C LEU A 426 -3.00 -25.32 -31.68
N TYR A 427 -3.35 -26.37 -30.92
CA TYR A 427 -2.41 -27.42 -30.53
C TYR A 427 -2.02 -28.33 -31.71
N ILE A 428 -2.95 -28.67 -32.61
CA ILE A 428 -2.64 -29.45 -33.82
C ILE A 428 -1.70 -28.64 -34.74
N ASP A 429 -2.01 -27.38 -35.01
CA ASP A 429 -1.22 -26.51 -35.88
C ASP A 429 0.21 -26.31 -35.33
N SER A 430 0.36 -26.03 -34.04
CA SER A 430 1.68 -25.93 -33.40
C SER A 430 2.46 -27.25 -33.47
N THR A 431 1.79 -28.39 -33.23
CA THR A 431 2.40 -29.73 -33.29
C THR A 431 2.88 -30.06 -34.70
N ILE A 432 2.01 -29.91 -35.71
CA ILE A 432 2.35 -30.15 -37.12
C ILE A 432 3.48 -29.23 -37.55
N LYS A 433 3.43 -27.93 -37.20
CA LYS A 433 4.50 -26.99 -37.53
C LYS A 433 5.82 -27.37 -36.87
N ALA A 434 5.82 -27.77 -35.60
CA ALA A 434 7.04 -28.21 -34.92
C ALA A 434 7.66 -29.44 -35.59
N LEU A 435 6.86 -30.47 -35.85
CA LEU A 435 7.31 -31.70 -36.52
C LEU A 435 7.80 -31.44 -37.94
N TYR A 436 7.05 -30.66 -38.72
CA TYR A 436 7.44 -30.27 -40.08
C TYR A 436 8.75 -29.49 -40.08
N ARG A 437 8.93 -28.55 -39.15
CA ARG A 437 10.16 -27.77 -39.04
C ARG A 437 11.35 -28.61 -38.59
N MET A 438 11.16 -29.56 -37.67
CA MET A 438 12.27 -30.41 -37.21
C MET A 438 12.71 -31.45 -38.25
N PHE A 439 11.77 -32.10 -38.92
CA PHE A 439 12.06 -33.26 -39.75
C PHE A 439 12.15 -32.94 -41.24
N ILE A 440 11.46 -31.90 -41.72
CA ILE A 440 11.33 -31.60 -43.15
C ILE A 440 12.01 -30.27 -43.49
N SER A 441 11.47 -29.14 -43.04
CA SER A 441 11.94 -27.84 -43.55
C SER A 441 13.24 -27.34 -42.91
N ARG A 442 13.51 -27.69 -41.65
CA ARG A 442 14.63 -27.18 -40.83
C ARG A 442 14.72 -25.65 -40.79
N LYS A 443 13.60 -24.97 -41.04
CA LYS A 443 13.49 -23.50 -41.06
C LYS A 443 12.59 -22.98 -39.92
N ASN A 444 12.88 -21.78 -39.42
CA ASN A 444 12.13 -21.06 -38.38
C ASN A 444 11.96 -21.85 -37.06
N LEU A 445 13.02 -22.52 -36.60
CA LEU A 445 13.01 -23.33 -35.37
C LEU A 445 13.06 -22.48 -34.10
N LEU A 446 13.71 -21.32 -34.16
CA LEU A 446 13.96 -20.41 -33.04
C LEU A 446 13.03 -19.19 -33.02
N ASN A 447 12.06 -19.10 -33.93
CA ASN A 447 11.14 -17.96 -34.08
C ASN A 447 10.55 -17.51 -32.73
N TRP A 448 11.25 -16.56 -32.12
CA TRP A 448 11.05 -16.03 -30.78
C TRP A 448 10.62 -14.59 -30.92
N VAL A 449 9.34 -14.36 -30.68
CA VAL A 449 8.77 -13.03 -30.55
C VAL A 449 8.50 -12.81 -29.07
N THR A 450 8.88 -11.63 -28.56
CA THR A 450 8.64 -11.30 -27.14
C THR A 450 7.15 -11.13 -26.88
N ALA A 451 6.70 -11.35 -25.64
CA ALA A 451 5.29 -11.19 -25.30
C ALA A 451 4.79 -9.77 -25.57
N GLU A 452 5.63 -8.76 -25.28
CA GLU A 452 5.33 -7.34 -25.51
C GLU A 452 5.10 -6.99 -26.98
N GLU A 453 5.88 -7.58 -27.89
CA GLU A 453 5.70 -7.39 -29.34
C GLU A 453 4.41 -8.03 -29.84
N LEU A 454 4.00 -9.17 -29.27
CA LEU A 454 2.72 -9.82 -29.61
C LEU A 454 1.53 -8.97 -29.17
N GLU A 455 1.60 -8.35 -27.98
CA GLU A 455 0.50 -7.49 -27.48
C GLU A 455 0.25 -6.27 -28.37
N LYS A 456 1.30 -5.71 -28.99
CA LYS A 456 1.19 -4.57 -29.91
C LYS A 456 0.53 -4.95 -31.24
N VAL A 457 0.62 -6.22 -31.65
CA VAL A 457 0.12 -6.72 -32.94
C VAL A 457 -1.35 -7.13 -32.87
N VAL A 458 -1.81 -7.66 -31.73
CA VAL A 458 -3.18 -8.20 -31.61
C VAL A 458 -4.15 -7.14 -31.07
N GLN A 459 -4.97 -6.58 -31.96
CA GLN A 459 -6.05 -5.68 -31.56
C GLN A 459 -7.21 -6.43 -30.92
N ASN A 460 -7.57 -6.04 -29.70
CA ASN A 460 -8.67 -6.63 -28.91
C ASN A 460 -10.05 -6.09 -29.36
N ASN A 461 -10.46 -6.44 -30.59
CA ASN A 461 -11.75 -6.04 -31.15
C ASN A 461 -12.58 -7.25 -31.61
N LEU A 462 -13.90 -7.09 -31.68
CA LEU A 462 -14.82 -8.18 -32.03
C LEU A 462 -14.50 -8.79 -33.40
N LYS A 463 -14.10 -7.98 -34.38
CA LYS A 463 -13.76 -8.43 -35.74
C LYS A 463 -12.58 -9.41 -35.74
N THR A 464 -11.56 -9.15 -34.92
CA THR A 464 -10.40 -10.03 -34.74
C THR A 464 -10.80 -11.36 -34.10
N TYR A 465 -11.69 -11.36 -33.10
CA TYR A 465 -12.21 -12.61 -32.51
C TYR A 465 -13.01 -13.43 -33.52
N LEU A 466 -13.96 -12.81 -34.23
CA LEU A 466 -14.74 -13.50 -35.27
C LEU A 466 -13.84 -14.11 -36.36
N ARG A 467 -12.76 -13.41 -36.75
CA ARG A 467 -11.79 -13.93 -37.72
C ARG A 467 -10.95 -15.07 -37.16
N SER A 468 -10.53 -14.99 -35.90
CA SER A 468 -9.63 -15.97 -35.28
C SER A 468 -10.35 -17.29 -34.97
N PHE A 469 -11.63 -17.23 -34.61
CA PHE A 469 -12.46 -18.39 -34.27
C PHE A 469 -13.05 -19.14 -35.48
N ARG A 470 -12.49 -18.96 -36.69
CA ARG A 470 -12.84 -19.77 -37.87
C ARG A 470 -12.87 -21.29 -37.64
N PRO A 471 -11.93 -21.89 -36.87
CA PRO A 471 -11.99 -23.32 -36.56
C PRO A 471 -13.29 -23.75 -35.87
N ASN A 472 -13.87 -22.91 -35.01
CA ASN A 472 -15.15 -23.19 -34.35
C ASN A 472 -16.28 -23.29 -35.36
N TYR A 473 -16.39 -22.34 -36.30
CA TYR A 473 -17.43 -22.36 -37.32
C TYR A 473 -17.32 -23.57 -38.24
N ILE A 474 -16.10 -23.92 -38.65
CA ILE A 474 -15.85 -25.09 -39.48
C ILE A 474 -16.23 -26.37 -38.72
N ALA A 475 -15.81 -26.49 -37.45
CA ALA A 475 -16.18 -27.64 -36.62
C ALA A 475 -17.69 -27.76 -36.42
N SER A 476 -18.41 -26.65 -36.21
CA SER A 476 -19.88 -26.64 -36.09
C SER A 476 -20.57 -27.12 -37.37
N ILE A 477 -20.14 -26.63 -38.54
CA ILE A 477 -20.69 -27.04 -39.84
C ILE A 477 -20.43 -28.53 -40.08
N LEU A 478 -19.20 -28.99 -39.83
CA LEU A 478 -18.83 -30.40 -39.98
C LEU A 478 -19.60 -31.30 -39.02
N LEU A 479 -19.80 -30.88 -37.76
CA LEU A 479 -20.53 -31.66 -36.77
C LEU A 479 -22.00 -31.85 -37.18
N ILE A 480 -22.65 -30.78 -37.65
CA ILE A 480 -24.03 -30.84 -38.15
C ILE A 480 -24.11 -31.75 -39.39
N ALA A 481 -23.18 -31.59 -40.34
CA ALA A 481 -23.14 -32.42 -41.55
C ALA A 481 -22.92 -33.91 -41.21
N CYS A 482 -21.99 -34.22 -40.30
CA CYS A 482 -21.77 -35.58 -39.83
C CYS A 482 -23.01 -36.15 -39.15
N SER A 483 -23.66 -35.38 -38.27
CA SER A 483 -24.88 -35.84 -37.61
C SER A 483 -26.01 -36.08 -38.62
N LEU A 484 -26.17 -35.23 -39.63
CA LEU A 484 -27.18 -35.40 -40.68
C LEU A 484 -26.97 -36.68 -41.50
N VAL A 485 -25.70 -37.05 -41.77
CA VAL A 485 -25.38 -38.21 -42.63
C VAL A 485 -25.42 -39.52 -41.84
N PHE A 486 -24.85 -39.56 -40.64
CA PHE A 486 -24.63 -40.81 -39.91
C PHE A 486 -25.63 -41.05 -38.78
N LYS A 487 -26.08 -39.99 -38.08
CA LYS A 487 -26.99 -40.09 -36.92
C LYS A 487 -28.01 -38.95 -36.86
N PRO A 488 -29.03 -38.94 -37.75
CA PRO A 488 -30.01 -37.86 -37.82
C PRO A 488 -30.80 -37.67 -36.51
N HIS A 489 -31.03 -38.77 -35.79
CA HIS A 489 -31.76 -38.76 -34.51
C HIS A 489 -31.05 -37.91 -33.43
N ASP A 490 -29.71 -37.87 -33.44
CA ASP A 490 -28.93 -37.15 -32.43
C ASP A 490 -28.62 -35.69 -32.85
N MET A 491 -29.19 -35.22 -33.97
CA MET A 491 -28.93 -33.90 -34.55
C MET A 491 -29.24 -32.74 -33.60
N TRP A 492 -30.21 -32.89 -32.71
CA TRP A 492 -30.52 -31.85 -31.73
C TRP A 492 -29.34 -31.60 -30.77
N ILE A 493 -28.60 -32.65 -30.38
CA ILE A 493 -27.39 -32.54 -29.54
C ILE A 493 -26.30 -31.82 -30.32
N ALA A 494 -26.06 -32.22 -31.58
CA ALA A 494 -25.09 -31.57 -32.45
C ALA A 494 -25.40 -30.08 -32.64
N SER A 495 -26.67 -29.72 -32.81
CA SER A 495 -27.12 -28.32 -32.94
C SER A 495 -26.81 -27.48 -31.70
N ILE A 496 -27.04 -28.01 -30.49
CA ILE A 496 -26.73 -27.32 -29.23
C ILE A 496 -25.21 -27.07 -29.12
N ILE A 497 -24.40 -28.10 -29.38
CA ILE A 497 -22.94 -27.99 -29.32
C ILE A 497 -22.44 -26.96 -30.35
N SER A 498 -22.94 -27.04 -31.58
CA SER A 498 -22.61 -26.11 -32.65
C SER A 498 -22.97 -24.66 -32.32
N LEU A 499 -24.11 -24.42 -31.65
CA LEU A 499 -24.50 -23.08 -31.18
C LEU A 499 -23.53 -22.53 -30.13
N ILE A 500 -23.09 -23.36 -29.18
CA ILE A 500 -22.09 -22.98 -28.18
C ILE A 500 -20.77 -22.60 -28.85
N TRP A 501 -20.30 -23.39 -29.83
CA TRP A 501 -19.07 -23.10 -30.56
C TRP A 501 -19.15 -21.83 -31.41
N ILE A 502 -20.29 -21.55 -32.04
CA ILE A 502 -20.52 -20.33 -32.83
C ILE A 502 -20.53 -19.07 -31.95
N THR A 503 -21.02 -19.17 -30.71
CA THR A 503 -21.11 -18.05 -29.76
C THR A 503 -19.81 -17.83 -28.96
N ALA A 504 -18.88 -18.78 -28.96
CA ALA A 504 -17.58 -18.69 -28.29
C ALA A 504 -16.79 -17.37 -28.53
N PRO A 505 -16.66 -16.83 -29.76
CA PRO A 505 -15.94 -15.57 -29.97
C PRO A 505 -16.61 -14.36 -29.30
N LEU A 506 -17.95 -14.32 -29.20
CA LEU A 506 -18.65 -13.27 -28.47
C LEU A 506 -18.36 -13.36 -26.97
N LEU A 507 -18.39 -14.59 -26.44
CA LEU A 507 -18.07 -14.89 -25.05
C LEU A 507 -16.62 -14.49 -24.71
N MET A 508 -15.64 -14.89 -25.52
CA MET A 508 -14.23 -14.56 -25.29
C MET A 508 -13.94 -13.08 -25.48
N CYS A 509 -14.60 -12.41 -26.42
CA CYS A 509 -14.51 -10.95 -26.56
C CYS A 509 -15.07 -10.25 -25.31
N PHE A 510 -16.18 -10.73 -24.74
CA PHE A 510 -16.77 -10.14 -23.53
C PHE A 510 -15.86 -10.29 -22.31
N TYR A 511 -15.30 -11.47 -22.06
CA TYR A 511 -14.39 -11.70 -20.93
C TYR A 511 -13.05 -10.98 -21.10
N SER A 512 -12.57 -10.83 -22.33
CA SER A 512 -11.29 -10.17 -22.63
C SER A 512 -11.37 -8.65 -22.74
N ARG A 513 -12.56 -8.04 -22.60
CA ARG A 513 -12.69 -6.58 -22.52
C ARG A 513 -11.97 -6.07 -21.28
N ARG A 514 -11.32 -4.92 -21.43
CA ARG A 514 -10.73 -4.21 -20.31
C ARG A 514 -11.86 -3.86 -19.33
N LEU A 515 -11.62 -4.09 -18.04
CA LEU A 515 -12.52 -3.58 -17.01
C LEU A 515 -12.38 -2.05 -17.05
N GLU A 516 -13.44 -1.39 -17.51
CA GLU A 516 -13.56 0.06 -17.35
C GLU A 516 -13.80 0.35 -15.88
N GLU A 517 -13.11 1.36 -15.37
CA GLU A 517 -13.35 1.85 -14.04
C GLU A 517 -14.64 2.65 -14.11
N ASP A 518 -15.70 2.17 -13.46
CA ASP A 518 -16.93 2.92 -13.29
C ASP A 518 -16.67 3.99 -12.20
N THR A 519 -15.75 4.91 -12.49
CA THR A 519 -15.60 6.13 -11.72
C THR A 519 -16.70 7.03 -12.21
N LYS A 520 -17.83 6.98 -11.52
CA LYS A 520 -18.74 8.12 -11.58
C LYS A 520 -17.91 9.32 -11.15
N GLU A 521 -17.80 10.30 -12.03
CA GLU A 521 -17.13 11.54 -11.70
C GLU A 521 -18.21 12.56 -11.36
N LEU A 522 -17.91 13.39 -10.37
CA LEU A 522 -18.67 14.59 -10.10
C LEU A 522 -18.83 15.43 -11.37
N ASN A 523 -20.00 16.04 -11.53
CA ASN A 523 -20.22 16.94 -12.66
C ASN A 523 -19.35 18.21 -12.52
N GLU A 524 -19.21 18.95 -13.62
CA GLU A 524 -18.33 20.14 -13.63
C GLU A 524 -18.67 21.18 -12.55
N LYS A 525 -19.96 21.34 -12.22
CA LYS A 525 -20.39 22.29 -11.18
C LYS A 525 -20.01 21.82 -9.77
N GLU A 526 -20.09 20.52 -9.52
CA GLU A 526 -19.66 19.92 -8.25
C GLU A 526 -18.14 19.99 -8.10
N LYS A 527 -17.39 19.76 -9.20
CA LYS A 527 -15.94 19.98 -9.24
C LYS A 527 -15.57 21.44 -8.97
N GLU A 528 -16.32 22.40 -9.51
CA GLU A 528 -16.15 23.84 -9.20
C GLU A 528 -16.41 24.15 -7.72
N ASP A 529 -17.45 23.58 -7.10
CA ASP A 529 -17.72 23.78 -5.67
C ASP A 529 -16.63 23.17 -4.78
N ILE A 530 -16.08 22.01 -5.16
CA ILE A 530 -14.92 21.43 -4.48
C ILE A 530 -13.68 22.33 -4.63
N LEU A 531 -13.47 22.92 -5.81
CA LEU A 531 -12.38 23.85 -6.03
C LEU A 531 -12.53 25.12 -5.16
N ASP A 532 -13.75 25.64 -4.95
CA ASP A 532 -14.02 26.72 -3.99
C ASP A 532 -13.69 26.29 -2.56
N MET A 533 -14.12 25.09 -2.15
CA MET A 533 -13.79 24.53 -0.83
C MET A 533 -12.28 24.43 -0.61
N ALA A 534 -11.54 23.98 -1.63
CA ALA A 534 -10.08 23.93 -1.60
C ALA A 534 -9.46 25.34 -1.53
N ALA A 535 -9.98 26.31 -2.29
CA ALA A 535 -9.48 27.70 -2.27
C ALA A 535 -9.67 28.36 -0.89
N LYS A 536 -10.83 28.17 -0.25
CA LYS A 536 -11.06 28.68 1.11
C LYS A 536 -10.20 27.98 2.16
N THR A 537 -9.99 26.67 2.02
CA THR A 537 -9.08 25.92 2.89
C THR A 537 -7.64 26.42 2.74
N TRP A 538 -7.19 26.71 1.51
CA TRP A 538 -5.87 27.30 1.26
C TRP A 538 -5.68 28.66 1.93
N LYS A 539 -6.74 29.48 2.03
CA LYS A 539 -6.69 30.79 2.69
C LYS A 539 -6.15 30.71 4.13
N TYR A 540 -6.45 29.63 4.86
CA TYR A 540 -5.88 29.38 6.20
C TYR A 540 -4.35 29.44 6.19
N PHE A 541 -3.74 28.77 5.22
CA PHE A 541 -2.29 28.71 5.08
C PHE A 541 -1.71 30.00 4.49
N ASP A 542 -2.39 30.62 3.53
CA ASP A 542 -1.90 31.86 2.91
C ASP A 542 -1.85 33.02 3.92
N ASP A 543 -2.85 33.13 4.80
CA ASP A 543 -2.94 34.18 5.82
C ASP A 543 -2.00 33.93 7.02
N LEU A 544 -1.73 32.67 7.36
CA LEU A 544 -0.99 32.32 8.57
C LEU A 544 0.48 31.95 8.34
N LEU A 545 0.89 31.52 7.14
CA LEU A 545 2.30 31.26 6.81
C LEU A 545 3.05 32.55 6.47
N THR A 546 3.30 33.35 7.49
CA THR A 546 3.91 34.68 7.38
C THR A 546 5.33 34.72 7.94
N GLU A 547 6.10 35.75 7.55
CA GLU A 547 7.50 35.90 7.94
C GLU A 547 7.68 36.12 9.46
N ASP A 548 6.77 36.85 10.11
CA ASP A 548 6.76 37.08 11.56
C ASP A 548 6.61 35.78 12.37
N LYS A 549 5.96 34.76 11.79
CA LYS A 549 5.79 33.42 12.37
C LYS A 549 6.83 32.43 11.84
N ASN A 550 7.92 32.92 11.25
CA ASN A 550 8.98 32.11 10.61
C ASN A 550 8.48 31.13 9.55
N TYR A 551 7.34 31.39 8.91
CA TYR A 551 6.65 30.44 8.02
C TYR A 551 6.31 29.09 8.68
N LEU A 552 6.03 29.10 9.99
CA LEU A 552 5.50 27.94 10.71
C LEU A 552 4.01 28.15 10.98
N ILE A 553 3.19 27.19 10.55
CA ILE A 553 1.75 27.26 10.79
C ILE A 553 1.45 27.03 12.29
N PRO A 554 0.57 27.81 12.92
CA PRO A 554 0.09 27.54 14.27
C PRO A 554 -0.74 26.25 14.32
N ASP A 555 -0.79 25.63 15.50
CA ASP A 555 -1.48 24.35 15.69
C ASP A 555 -2.98 24.45 15.44
N ASN A 556 -3.61 25.47 16.03
CA ASN A 556 -5.01 25.76 15.84
C ASN A 556 -5.34 27.26 15.89
N TYR A 557 -6.49 27.59 15.31
CA TYR A 557 -7.11 28.90 15.34
C TYR A 557 -8.56 28.78 15.80
N GLN A 558 -8.87 29.31 16.98
CA GLN A 558 -10.18 29.20 17.62
C GLN A 558 -10.97 30.50 17.49
N LEU A 559 -12.22 30.40 17.08
CA LEU A 559 -13.18 31.51 16.92
C LEU A 559 -14.28 31.45 17.99
N ASN A 560 -13.92 31.14 19.25
CA ASN A 560 -14.87 31.16 20.36
C ASN A 560 -15.12 32.62 20.82
N ARG A 561 -15.44 32.86 22.10
CA ARG A 561 -15.71 34.22 22.61
C ARG A 561 -14.60 35.23 22.29
N GLU A 562 -13.36 34.77 22.12
CA GLU A 562 -12.21 35.57 21.64
C GLU A 562 -11.42 34.81 20.57
N GLU A 563 -10.86 35.53 19.60
CA GLU A 563 -9.96 34.93 18.59
C GLU A 563 -8.65 34.51 19.26
N LYS A 564 -8.38 33.20 19.25
CA LYS A 564 -7.20 32.64 19.92
C LYS A 564 -6.36 31.82 18.96
N LEU A 565 -5.13 32.28 18.76
CA LEU A 565 -4.11 31.60 17.96
C LEU A 565 -3.19 30.79 18.89
N ASP A 566 -3.04 29.49 18.65
CA ASP A 566 -2.07 28.69 19.39
C ASP A 566 -0.67 28.87 18.79
N HIS A 567 0.26 29.42 19.57
CA HIS A 567 1.62 29.74 19.11
C HIS A 567 2.55 28.53 19.00
N LYS A 568 2.05 27.31 19.22
CA LYS A 568 2.80 26.07 19.03
C LYS A 568 2.61 25.53 17.60
N THR A 569 3.59 24.78 17.11
CA THR A 569 3.50 23.98 15.87
C THR A 569 4.09 22.60 16.08
N SER A 570 3.72 21.66 15.22
CA SER A 570 4.15 20.26 15.27
C SER A 570 4.78 19.79 13.95
N PRO A 571 5.54 18.68 13.95
CA PRO A 571 6.08 18.11 12.71
C PRO A 571 4.99 17.83 11.66
N THR A 572 3.83 17.35 12.08
CA THR A 572 2.65 17.11 11.22
C THR A 572 2.11 18.40 10.61
N ASN A 573 1.97 19.45 11.42
CA ASN A 573 1.50 20.76 10.94
C ASN A 573 2.47 21.38 9.92
N ILE A 574 3.78 21.26 10.17
CA ILE A 574 4.83 21.69 9.23
C ILE A 574 4.77 20.87 7.94
N GLY A 575 4.60 19.55 8.04
CA GLY A 575 4.41 18.66 6.88
C GLY A 575 3.25 19.08 6.00
N TYR A 576 2.06 19.26 6.59
CA TYR A 576 0.89 19.73 5.87
C TYR A 576 1.03 21.16 5.35
N SER A 577 1.86 22.02 5.94
CA SER A 577 2.15 23.33 5.37
C SER A 577 2.87 23.22 4.02
N LEU A 578 3.86 22.33 3.92
CA LEU A 578 4.55 22.04 2.66
C LEU A 578 3.57 21.49 1.62
N LEU A 579 2.71 20.56 2.04
CA LEU A 579 1.73 19.93 1.16
C LEU A 579 0.71 20.93 0.63
N SER A 580 0.16 21.78 1.52
CA SER A 580 -0.80 22.84 1.18
C SER A 580 -0.23 23.81 0.14
N VAL A 581 1.06 24.18 0.24
CA VAL A 581 1.72 25.04 -0.76
C VAL A 581 1.81 24.35 -2.12
N ILE A 582 2.14 23.06 -2.16
CA ILE A 582 2.18 22.28 -3.41
C ILE A 582 0.77 22.15 -3.99
N SER A 583 -0.21 21.81 -3.16
CA SER A 583 -1.63 21.75 -3.53
C SER A 583 -2.13 23.06 -4.14
N ALA A 584 -1.82 24.20 -3.53
CA ALA A 584 -2.22 25.50 -4.03
C ALA A 584 -1.61 25.81 -5.42
N TYR A 585 -0.40 25.34 -5.69
CA TYR A 585 0.19 25.45 -7.03
C TYR A 585 -0.50 24.53 -8.04
N GLU A 586 -0.67 23.24 -7.72
CA GLU A 586 -1.30 22.26 -8.63
C GLU A 586 -2.75 22.64 -8.97
N LEU A 587 -3.49 23.22 -8.01
CA LEU A 587 -4.84 23.74 -8.18
C LEU A 587 -4.89 25.12 -8.88
N GLY A 588 -3.74 25.78 -9.06
CA GLY A 588 -3.65 27.06 -9.77
C GLY A 588 -3.97 28.30 -8.92
N PHE A 589 -4.02 28.19 -7.59
CA PHE A 589 -4.26 29.31 -6.68
C PHE A 589 -3.04 30.22 -6.54
N ILE A 590 -1.82 29.68 -6.71
CA ILE A 590 -0.57 30.43 -6.64
C ILE A 590 0.37 30.10 -7.81
N THR A 591 1.28 31.03 -8.14
CA THR A 591 2.30 30.81 -9.17
C THR A 591 3.43 29.91 -8.66
N LEU A 592 4.14 29.23 -9.58
CA LEU A 592 5.31 28.41 -9.25
C LEU A 592 6.35 29.18 -8.44
N ASN A 593 6.60 30.45 -8.79
CA ASN A 593 7.56 31.30 -8.07
C ASN A 593 7.13 31.56 -6.61
N LYS A 594 5.84 31.79 -6.35
CA LYS A 594 5.31 31.96 -4.98
C LYS A 594 5.46 30.64 -4.20
N ALA A 595 5.10 29.52 -4.81
CA ALA A 595 5.21 28.19 -4.20
C ALA A 595 6.66 27.85 -3.84
N LEU A 596 7.61 27.97 -4.78
CA LEU A 596 9.03 27.72 -4.54
C LEU A 596 9.60 28.62 -3.44
N ARG A 597 9.20 29.89 -3.39
CA ARG A 597 9.63 30.80 -2.32
C ARG A 597 9.12 30.36 -0.95
N MET A 598 7.84 30.01 -0.83
CA MET A 598 7.25 29.55 0.42
C MET A 598 7.89 28.23 0.88
N LEU A 599 8.02 27.24 -0.01
CA LEU A 599 8.68 25.97 0.29
C LEU A 599 10.12 26.19 0.76
N ASN A 600 10.91 27.01 0.06
CA ASN A 600 12.28 27.31 0.47
C ASN A 600 12.36 27.99 1.84
N ASN A 601 11.43 28.90 2.16
CA ASN A 601 11.39 29.56 3.47
C ASN A 601 11.07 28.57 4.58
N ILE A 602 10.05 27.72 4.40
CA ILE A 602 9.69 26.65 5.35
C ILE A 602 10.90 25.72 5.57
N MET A 603 11.52 25.23 4.49
CA MET A 603 12.67 24.32 4.56
C MET A 603 13.88 24.94 5.27
N LYS A 604 14.15 26.24 5.04
CA LYS A 604 15.18 26.98 5.78
C LYS A 604 14.86 27.12 7.26
N THR A 605 13.60 27.31 7.63
CA THR A 605 13.19 27.34 9.03
C THR A 605 13.35 25.97 9.68
N ILE A 606 12.90 24.89 9.03
CA ILE A 606 13.07 23.52 9.51
C ILE A 606 14.54 23.21 9.78
N ALA A 607 15.46 23.63 8.90
CA ALA A 607 16.88 23.40 9.08
C ALA A 607 17.42 24.00 10.40
N LYS A 608 16.87 25.14 10.87
CA LYS A 608 17.26 25.82 12.11
C LYS A 608 16.68 25.21 13.39
N LEU A 609 15.59 24.45 13.29
CA LEU A 609 14.95 23.84 14.47
C LEU A 609 15.90 22.84 15.16
N GLU A 610 15.86 22.79 16.48
CA GLU A 610 16.56 21.76 17.26
C GLU A 610 15.98 20.38 16.93
N LYS A 611 16.81 19.34 16.80
CA LYS A 611 16.41 18.00 16.37
C LYS A 611 17.05 16.93 17.25
N TRP A 612 16.36 15.83 17.47
CA TRP A 612 16.88 14.62 18.08
C TRP A 612 17.16 13.59 16.99
N HIS A 613 18.44 13.31 16.70
CA HIS A 613 18.86 12.42 15.59
C HIS A 613 18.20 12.75 14.24
N GLY A 614 18.08 14.04 13.93
CA GLY A 614 17.42 14.55 12.72
C GLY A 614 15.89 14.57 12.79
N LEU A 615 15.27 13.93 13.79
CA LEU A 615 13.84 13.92 14.03
C LEU A 615 13.41 15.17 14.82
N LEU A 616 12.25 15.73 14.48
CA LEU A 616 11.71 16.90 15.18
C LEU A 616 10.97 16.49 16.47
N TYR A 617 11.12 17.29 17.52
CA TYR A 617 10.23 17.29 18.68
C TYR A 617 8.79 17.67 18.32
N ASN A 618 7.82 17.29 19.14
CA ASN A 618 6.40 17.50 18.87
C ASN A 618 5.95 18.95 18.90
N TRP A 619 6.61 19.82 19.67
CA TRP A 619 6.15 21.19 19.86
C TRP A 619 7.29 22.21 19.73
N TYR A 620 7.09 23.21 18.88
CA TYR A 620 7.93 24.40 18.76
C TYR A 620 7.09 25.67 18.84
N ASN A 621 7.67 26.71 19.41
CA ASN A 621 7.08 28.03 19.37
C ASN A 621 7.33 28.70 18.01
N ILE A 622 6.27 29.13 17.33
CA ILE A 622 6.35 29.65 15.94
C ILE A 622 7.13 30.96 15.81
N TYR A 623 7.24 31.76 16.87
CA TYR A 623 7.97 33.03 16.85
C TYR A 623 9.44 32.86 17.19
N THR A 624 9.75 32.01 18.17
CA THR A 624 11.11 31.90 18.75
C THR A 624 11.91 30.70 18.26
N LEU A 625 11.27 29.75 17.56
CA LEU A 625 11.84 28.48 17.11
C LEU A 625 12.32 27.54 18.22
N LYS A 626 12.06 27.88 19.49
CA LYS A 626 12.43 27.05 20.64
C LYS A 626 11.48 25.86 20.77
N LYS A 627 12.04 24.68 21.08
CA LYS A 627 11.25 23.51 21.47
C LYS A 627 10.48 23.77 22.77
N MET A 628 9.27 23.25 22.86
CA MET A 628 8.38 23.43 24.01
C MET A 628 8.29 22.14 24.84
N THR A 629 7.91 22.26 26.10
CA THR A 629 7.64 21.11 26.98
C THR A 629 6.24 20.56 26.74
N PRO A 630 6.04 19.22 26.73
CA PRO A 630 7.04 18.18 26.96
C PRO A 630 7.96 17.95 25.74
N HIS A 631 9.22 17.62 26.01
CA HIS A 631 10.22 17.29 24.98
C HIS A 631 10.03 15.83 24.54
N PHE A 632 9.13 15.64 23.58
CA PHE A 632 8.74 14.33 23.05
C PHE A 632 9.00 14.28 21.55
N VAL A 633 9.45 13.11 21.05
CA VAL A 633 9.60 12.83 19.61
C VAL A 633 8.61 11.74 19.24
N SER A 634 7.59 12.10 18.45
CA SER A 634 6.58 11.17 17.94
C SER A 634 7.05 10.44 16.69
N THR A 635 6.89 9.11 16.66
CA THR A 635 7.16 8.29 15.47
C THR A 635 6.23 8.63 14.31
N VAL A 636 4.96 8.92 14.60
CA VAL A 636 3.96 9.21 13.57
C VAL A 636 4.12 10.62 13.03
N ASP A 637 4.31 11.62 13.89
CA ASP A 637 4.39 13.02 13.43
C ASP A 637 5.63 13.23 12.56
N THR A 638 6.75 12.63 12.95
CA THR A 638 7.98 12.66 12.15
C THR A 638 7.87 11.81 10.89
N GLY A 639 7.13 10.70 10.94
CA GLY A 639 6.77 9.89 9.78
C GLY A 639 5.92 10.63 8.74
N ASN A 640 4.95 11.42 9.19
CA ASN A 640 4.16 12.29 8.33
C ASN A 640 5.05 13.39 7.71
N LEU A 641 5.93 14.00 8.50
CA LEU A 641 6.85 15.02 8.00
C LEU A 641 7.78 14.48 6.90
N ILE A 642 8.41 13.31 7.09
CA ILE A 642 9.29 12.75 6.07
C ILE A 642 8.52 12.39 4.79
N ALA A 643 7.26 11.95 4.89
CA ALA A 643 6.42 11.73 3.71
C ALA A 643 6.25 13.01 2.89
N ASN A 644 6.04 14.14 3.57
CA ASN A 644 5.97 15.45 2.93
C ASN A 644 7.30 15.87 2.29
N PHE A 645 8.45 15.54 2.88
CA PHE A 645 9.74 15.77 2.22
C PHE A 645 9.91 14.95 0.93
N TYR A 646 9.42 13.72 0.88
CA TYR A 646 9.40 12.94 -0.37
C TYR A 646 8.50 13.58 -1.44
N VAL A 647 7.35 14.13 -1.05
CA VAL A 647 6.49 14.88 -1.97
C VAL A 647 7.20 16.14 -2.48
N VAL A 648 7.82 16.93 -1.59
CA VAL A 648 8.62 18.11 -1.97
C VAL A 648 9.78 17.72 -2.90
N LYS A 649 10.41 16.58 -2.66
CA LYS A 649 11.47 16.03 -3.52
C LYS A 649 10.94 15.71 -4.92
N GLY A 650 9.80 15.02 -5.02
CA GLY A 650 9.15 14.73 -6.30
C GLY A 650 8.74 16.00 -7.05
N PHE A 651 8.21 16.99 -6.34
CA PHE A 651 7.87 18.31 -6.87
C PHE A 651 9.12 19.03 -7.43
N ALA A 652 10.21 19.05 -6.66
CA ALA A 652 11.47 19.65 -7.07
C ALA A 652 12.07 18.98 -8.31
N LEU A 653 11.97 17.65 -8.43
CA LEU A 653 12.40 16.89 -9.60
C LEU A 653 11.59 17.28 -10.85
N LYS A 654 10.25 17.31 -10.75
CA LYS A 654 9.38 17.68 -11.88
C LYS A 654 9.67 19.09 -12.40
N HIS A 655 9.99 20.02 -11.50
CA HIS A 655 10.28 21.42 -11.83
C HIS A 655 11.77 21.76 -11.98
N ASN A 656 12.66 20.75 -11.99
CA ASN A 656 14.10 20.92 -12.13
C ASN A 656 14.74 21.91 -11.13
N ASN A 657 14.22 21.98 -9.90
CA ASN A 657 14.76 22.88 -8.86
C ASN A 657 15.81 22.16 -7.99
N GLN A 658 17.08 22.42 -8.27
CA GLN A 658 18.21 21.74 -7.61
C GLN A 658 18.36 22.11 -6.13
N ASP A 659 18.10 23.35 -5.74
CA ASP A 659 18.24 23.80 -4.35
C ASP A 659 17.23 23.11 -3.43
N LEU A 660 15.96 23.08 -3.85
CA LEU A 660 14.89 22.42 -3.10
C LEU A 660 15.11 20.91 -3.05
N LEU A 661 15.57 20.31 -4.16
CA LEU A 661 15.94 18.91 -4.24
C LEU A 661 17.06 18.55 -3.25
N TYR A 662 18.10 19.39 -3.19
CA TYR A 662 19.21 19.21 -2.24
C TYR A 662 18.72 19.29 -0.79
N HIS A 663 17.97 20.33 -0.43
CA HIS A 663 17.47 20.49 0.94
C HIS A 663 16.52 19.36 1.37
N ALA A 664 15.60 18.94 0.50
CA ALA A 664 14.70 17.82 0.77
C ALA A 664 15.48 16.52 0.97
N THR A 665 16.45 16.24 0.09
CA THR A 665 17.30 15.04 0.18
C THR A 665 18.13 15.04 1.47
N MET A 666 18.74 16.15 1.83
CA MET A 666 19.52 16.27 3.07
C MET A 666 18.66 16.04 4.32
N LEU A 667 17.45 16.61 4.38
CA LEU A 667 16.55 16.40 5.51
C LEU A 667 16.08 14.93 5.60
N ILE A 668 15.74 14.30 4.48
CA ILE A 668 15.37 12.88 4.42
C ILE A 668 16.52 11.98 4.90
N GLU A 669 17.75 12.22 4.44
CA GLU A 669 18.88 11.35 4.78
C GLU A 669 19.28 11.47 6.26
N ASN A 670 19.11 12.65 6.87
CA ASN A 670 19.47 12.92 8.26
C ASN A 670 18.47 12.38 9.30
N MET A 671 17.23 12.08 8.92
CA MET A 671 16.23 11.54 9.85
C MET A 671 16.52 10.06 10.11
N ASP A 672 16.95 9.72 11.33
CA ASP A 672 17.32 8.35 11.70
C ASP A 672 16.18 7.63 12.45
N PHE A 673 15.33 6.90 11.72
CA PHE A 673 14.24 6.13 12.34
C PHE A 673 14.71 4.88 13.08
N THR A 674 15.97 4.45 12.92
CA THR A 674 16.50 3.28 13.65
C THR A 674 16.46 3.48 15.17
N LYS A 675 16.44 4.74 15.62
CA LYS A 675 16.34 5.13 17.04
C LYS A 675 14.97 4.90 17.66
N LEU A 676 13.92 4.89 16.84
CA LEU A 676 12.53 4.66 17.27
C LEU A 676 12.09 3.21 17.07
N TYR A 677 12.90 2.41 16.35
CA TYR A 677 12.61 1.02 16.03
C TYR A 677 12.99 0.09 17.19
N ASN A 678 12.01 -0.68 17.69
CA ASN A 678 12.25 -1.71 18.67
C ASN A 678 12.64 -3.02 17.97
N LYS A 679 13.92 -3.39 18.08
CA LYS A 679 14.49 -4.59 17.42
C LYS A 679 14.02 -5.91 18.02
N ASP A 680 13.56 -5.91 19.28
CA ASP A 680 13.11 -7.14 19.95
C ASP A 680 11.68 -7.50 19.53
N LEU A 681 10.84 -6.50 19.29
CA LEU A 681 9.45 -6.67 18.87
C LEU A 681 9.24 -6.51 17.35
N ASP A 682 10.29 -6.12 16.63
CA ASP A 682 10.25 -5.78 15.20
C ASP A 682 9.18 -4.73 14.81
N VAL A 683 8.87 -3.79 15.72
CA VAL A 683 7.88 -2.71 15.55
C VAL A 683 8.42 -1.37 16.06
N PHE A 684 7.77 -0.26 15.69
CA PHE A 684 8.16 1.06 16.19
C PHE A 684 7.54 1.35 17.56
N SER A 685 8.29 1.99 18.45
CA SER A 685 7.73 2.62 19.66
C SER A 685 6.82 3.78 19.26
N ILE A 686 5.88 4.18 20.13
CA ILE A 686 5.06 5.38 19.91
C ILE A 686 5.93 6.64 19.81
N GLY A 687 7.02 6.68 20.55
CA GLY A 687 7.97 7.76 20.49
C GLY A 687 9.02 7.71 21.58
N TYR A 688 9.79 8.79 21.68
CA TYR A 688 10.89 8.93 22.64
C TYR A 688 10.63 10.10 23.59
N ASN A 689 10.77 9.85 24.89
CA ASN A 689 10.69 10.88 25.92
C ASN A 689 12.11 11.35 26.28
N ASP A 690 12.44 12.59 25.88
CA ASP A 690 13.76 13.18 26.10
C ASP A 690 14.01 13.50 27.58
N SER A 691 12.97 13.68 28.39
CA SER A 691 13.13 13.92 29.83
C SER A 691 13.53 12.64 30.58
N GLU A 692 12.99 11.50 30.15
CA GLU A 692 13.28 10.17 30.72
C GLU A 692 14.44 9.45 30.01
N GLN A 693 14.92 10.02 28.89
CA GLN A 693 15.93 9.44 28.01
C GLN A 693 15.60 8.01 27.54
N ALA A 694 14.31 7.70 27.35
CA ALA A 694 13.82 6.36 27.05
C ALA A 694 12.75 6.35 25.95
N LEU A 695 12.71 5.23 25.21
CA LEU A 695 11.57 4.90 24.35
C LEU A 695 10.36 4.58 25.21
N LEU A 696 9.17 4.97 24.73
CA LEU A 696 7.93 4.58 25.38
C LEU A 696 7.73 3.06 25.27
N PRO A 697 7.13 2.43 26.30
CA PRO A 697 6.90 0.99 26.32
C PRO A 697 5.81 0.54 25.31
N TYR A 698 4.97 1.48 24.86
CA TYR A 698 3.90 1.24 23.89
C TYR A 698 4.43 1.33 22.45
N ASN A 699 3.86 0.53 21.55
CA ASN A 699 4.36 0.35 20.17
C ASN A 699 3.24 0.42 19.13
N TYR A 700 3.56 0.88 17.94
CA TYR A 700 2.71 0.83 16.75
C TYR A 700 2.80 -0.54 16.09
N ASN A 701 1.82 -1.39 16.40
CA ASN A 701 1.75 -2.76 15.94
C ASN A 701 0.51 -3.07 15.09
N ASN A 702 -0.38 -2.12 14.79
CA ASN A 702 -1.55 -2.34 13.94
C ASN A 702 -1.30 -1.89 12.51
N PHE A 703 -1.87 -2.63 11.55
CA PHE A 703 -1.73 -2.32 10.13
C PHE A 703 -2.70 -1.23 9.64
N ALA A 704 -3.93 -1.21 10.16
CA ALA A 704 -4.85 -0.08 9.99
C ALA A 704 -4.50 1.00 11.02
N SER A 705 -3.47 1.78 10.71
CA SER A 705 -2.98 2.90 11.52
C SER A 705 -2.26 3.89 10.61
N GLU A 706 -2.28 5.14 11.03
CA GLU A 706 -1.50 6.25 10.51
C GLU A 706 0.01 5.95 10.48
N ALA A 707 0.51 5.14 11.43
CA ALA A 707 1.91 4.74 11.52
C ALA A 707 2.38 3.85 10.37
N ARG A 708 1.44 3.25 9.60
CA ARG A 708 1.75 2.45 8.41
C ARG A 708 2.59 3.24 7.40
N LEU A 709 2.35 4.55 7.28
CA LEU A 709 3.14 5.43 6.42
C LEU A 709 4.61 5.47 6.86
N THR A 710 4.85 5.65 8.17
CA THR A 710 6.20 5.61 8.75
C THR A 710 6.87 4.26 8.51
N SER A 711 6.15 3.16 8.75
CA SER A 711 6.63 1.80 8.49
C SER A 711 7.08 1.62 7.04
N PHE A 712 6.25 2.09 6.09
CA PHE A 712 6.55 2.00 4.67
C PHE A 712 7.80 2.78 4.27
N ILE A 713 7.92 4.03 4.74
CA ILE A 713 9.07 4.90 4.46
C ILE A 713 10.35 4.38 5.12
N ALA A 714 10.28 3.91 6.36
CA ALA A 714 11.44 3.39 7.08
C ALA A 714 12.01 2.14 6.39
N ILE A 715 11.15 1.26 5.86
CA ILE A 715 11.59 0.10 5.06
C ILE A 715 12.23 0.57 3.74
N ALA A 716 11.61 1.53 3.04
CA ALA A 716 12.15 2.09 1.79
C ALA A 716 13.52 2.75 1.99
N LYS A 717 13.70 3.47 3.10
CA LYS A 717 14.96 4.14 3.47
C LYS A 717 16.04 3.15 3.93
N GLY A 718 15.63 2.00 4.48
CA GLY A 718 16.51 0.98 5.05
C GLY A 718 16.72 1.11 6.56
N ASP A 719 15.93 1.95 7.24
CA ASP A 719 15.98 2.15 8.70
C ASP A 719 15.25 1.04 9.47
N ALA A 720 14.33 0.33 8.82
CA ALA A 720 13.65 -0.84 9.36
C ALA A 720 13.77 -2.04 8.39
N PRO A 721 13.94 -3.26 8.90
CA PRO A 721 13.97 -4.45 8.06
C PRO A 721 12.57 -4.74 7.50
N TYR A 722 12.50 -5.29 6.29
CA TYR A 722 11.22 -5.57 5.63
C TYR A 722 10.26 -6.48 6.43
N LYS A 723 10.79 -7.35 7.31
CA LYS A 723 9.99 -8.22 8.19
C LYS A 723 9.02 -7.42 9.07
N HIS A 724 9.37 -6.17 9.42
CA HIS A 724 8.52 -5.26 10.18
C HIS A 724 7.10 -5.17 9.60
N TRP A 725 6.96 -5.04 8.27
CA TRP A 725 5.66 -4.93 7.60
C TRP A 725 4.74 -6.14 7.86
N PHE A 726 5.33 -7.31 8.05
CA PHE A 726 4.62 -8.56 8.30
C PHE A 726 4.35 -8.81 9.78
N CYS A 727 5.02 -8.09 10.69
CA CYS A 727 4.74 -8.09 12.13
C CYS A 727 3.53 -7.23 12.50
N LEU A 728 3.07 -6.33 11.61
CA LEU A 728 1.88 -5.51 11.83
C LEU A 728 0.61 -6.38 11.87
N ASN A 729 -0.17 -6.21 12.93
CA ASN A 729 -1.44 -6.88 13.18
C ASN A 729 -2.47 -6.50 12.11
N LYS A 730 -2.96 -7.52 11.42
CA LYS A 730 -3.94 -7.43 10.33
C LYS A 730 -5.22 -8.20 10.67
N SER A 731 -5.57 -8.21 11.95
CA SER A 731 -6.82 -8.83 12.43
C SER A 731 -8.01 -8.21 11.72
N LEU A 732 -8.94 -9.06 11.30
CA LEU A 732 -10.12 -8.66 10.56
C LEU A 732 -11.33 -8.60 11.50
N THR A 733 -12.18 -7.61 11.25
CA THR A 733 -13.50 -7.43 11.87
C THR A 733 -14.58 -7.45 10.79
N LYS A 734 -15.83 -7.65 11.20
CA LYS A 734 -16.99 -7.75 10.32
C LYS A 734 -18.09 -6.80 10.74
N TYR A 735 -18.65 -6.10 9.75
CA TYR A 735 -19.88 -5.34 9.92
C TYR A 735 -20.83 -5.60 8.74
N LYS A 736 -22.09 -5.96 9.05
CA LYS A 736 -23.07 -6.46 8.08
C LYS A 736 -22.50 -7.62 7.24
N GLN A 737 -22.28 -7.43 5.93
CA GLN A 737 -21.75 -8.45 5.01
C GLN A 737 -20.29 -8.19 4.58
N PHE A 738 -19.66 -7.13 5.09
CA PHE A 738 -18.30 -6.72 4.73
C PHE A 738 -17.32 -7.02 5.86
N LYS A 739 -16.04 -7.20 5.50
CA LYS A 739 -14.91 -7.39 6.42
C LYS A 739 -13.79 -6.42 6.04
N GLY A 740 -13.01 -5.99 7.03
CA GLY A 740 -11.80 -5.21 6.84
C GLY A 740 -10.90 -5.24 8.07
N VAL A 741 -9.70 -4.69 7.94
CA VAL A 741 -8.71 -4.66 9.04
C VAL A 741 -9.18 -3.74 10.15
N VAL A 742 -9.08 -4.21 11.40
CA VAL A 742 -9.42 -3.45 12.60
C VAL A 742 -8.32 -2.44 12.93
N SER A 743 -8.68 -1.24 13.38
CA SER A 743 -7.74 -0.23 13.89
C SER A 743 -7.75 -0.19 15.43
N TRP A 744 -6.91 0.66 16.03
CA TRP A 744 -6.90 0.81 17.49
C TRP A 744 -8.20 1.45 17.97
N ASN A 745 -8.46 2.68 17.52
CA ASN A 745 -9.54 3.51 18.02
C ASN A 745 -10.80 3.47 17.16
N GLY A 746 -10.71 3.00 15.92
CA GLY A 746 -11.80 2.96 14.95
C GLY A 746 -12.05 4.31 14.25
N THR A 747 -11.02 5.15 14.17
CA THR A 747 -11.09 6.52 13.65
C THR A 747 -10.88 6.55 12.13
N ALA A 748 -11.39 7.56 11.44
CA ALA A 748 -11.23 7.65 9.98
C ALA A 748 -9.76 7.93 9.56
N PHE A 749 -9.03 8.75 10.33
CA PHE A 749 -7.66 9.14 9.96
C PHE A 749 -6.67 7.96 9.95
N GLU A 750 -6.84 6.97 10.86
CA GLU A 750 -6.01 5.75 10.92
C GLU A 750 -6.00 5.01 9.58
N TYR A 751 -7.10 5.12 8.81
CA TYR A 751 -7.23 4.52 7.50
C TYR A 751 -6.82 5.50 6.40
N PHE A 752 -7.43 6.69 6.34
CA PHE A 752 -7.36 7.53 5.14
C PHE A 752 -6.18 8.51 5.09
N MET A 753 -5.53 8.84 6.21
CA MET A 753 -4.37 9.74 6.17
C MET A 753 -3.22 9.16 5.33
N PRO A 754 -2.83 7.88 5.48
CA PRO A 754 -1.82 7.27 4.60
C PRO A 754 -2.22 7.25 3.11
N LEU A 755 -3.52 7.21 2.77
CA LEU A 755 -4.02 7.19 1.39
C LEU A 755 -3.72 8.51 0.64
N ILE A 756 -3.44 9.61 1.34
CA ILE A 756 -2.99 10.86 0.72
C ILE A 756 -1.66 10.66 -0.02
N TYR A 757 -0.78 9.81 0.50
CA TYR A 757 0.58 9.60 0.00
C TYR A 757 0.74 8.26 -0.73
N MET A 758 0.16 7.19 -0.18
CA MET A 758 0.38 5.82 -0.61
C MET A 758 -0.62 5.41 -1.68
N LYS A 759 -0.13 4.85 -2.79
CA LYS A 759 -0.98 4.24 -3.82
C LYS A 759 -1.79 3.07 -3.23
N THR A 760 -3.03 2.94 -3.69
CA THR A 760 -3.88 1.77 -3.43
C THR A 760 -4.08 0.99 -4.72
N TYR A 761 -4.21 -0.33 -4.61
CA TYR A 761 -4.46 -1.20 -5.76
C TYR A 761 -5.73 -2.00 -5.51
N LYS A 762 -6.58 -2.10 -6.53
CA LYS A 762 -7.86 -2.81 -6.47
C LYS A 762 -7.67 -4.26 -6.03
N HIS A 763 -8.63 -4.77 -5.27
CA HIS A 763 -8.65 -6.15 -4.77
C HIS A 763 -7.48 -6.51 -3.82
N THR A 764 -6.83 -5.52 -3.22
CA THR A 764 -5.87 -5.73 -2.13
C THR A 764 -6.56 -5.71 -0.77
N LEU A 765 -5.88 -6.26 0.25
CA LEU A 765 -6.33 -6.18 1.64
C LEU A 765 -6.57 -4.73 2.08
N LEU A 766 -5.71 -3.80 1.63
CA LEU A 766 -5.84 -2.37 1.92
C LEU A 766 -7.06 -1.76 1.24
N ASP A 767 -7.26 -2.03 -0.05
CA ASP A 767 -8.41 -1.55 -0.82
C ASP A 767 -9.75 -1.96 -0.19
N GLU A 768 -9.90 -3.24 0.15
CA GLU A 768 -11.10 -3.71 0.86
C GLU A 768 -11.23 -3.09 2.26
N SER A 769 -10.12 -2.82 2.95
CA SER A 769 -10.14 -2.16 4.26
C SER A 769 -10.53 -0.69 4.18
N TYR A 770 -10.11 0.04 3.14
CA TYR A 770 -10.51 1.41 2.89
C TYR A 770 -12.01 1.50 2.61
N TYR A 771 -12.52 0.65 1.70
CA TYR A 771 -13.95 0.57 1.44
C TYR A 771 -14.73 0.17 2.71
N TYR A 772 -14.23 -0.81 3.46
CA TYR A 772 -14.86 -1.24 4.70
C TYR A 772 -14.93 -0.12 5.75
N ALA A 773 -13.86 0.66 5.92
CA ALA A 773 -13.83 1.80 6.83
C ALA A 773 -14.85 2.87 6.42
N TYR A 774 -14.86 3.25 5.14
CA TYR A 774 -15.83 4.20 4.57
C TYR A 774 -17.28 3.71 4.74
N PHE A 775 -17.55 2.47 4.35
CA PHE A 775 -18.86 1.84 4.47
C PHE A 775 -19.34 1.85 5.92
N THR A 776 -18.45 1.48 6.85
CA THR A 776 -18.78 1.36 8.26
C THR A 776 -19.04 2.73 8.91
N GLN A 777 -18.24 3.75 8.56
CA GLN A 777 -18.48 5.14 8.97
C GLN A 777 -19.87 5.63 8.55
N ARG A 778 -20.19 5.48 7.25
CA ARG A 778 -21.47 5.91 6.69
C ARG A 778 -22.66 5.17 7.29
N GLU A 779 -22.59 3.84 7.31
CA GLU A 779 -23.70 3.00 7.76
C GLU A 779 -23.94 3.10 9.26
N PHE A 780 -22.90 3.30 10.07
CA PHE A 780 -23.06 3.56 11.49
C PHE A 780 -23.80 4.88 11.74
N ILE A 781 -23.43 5.96 11.06
CA ILE A 781 -24.10 7.26 11.21
C ILE A 781 -25.54 7.21 10.69
N LYS A 782 -25.81 6.50 9.59
CA LYS A 782 -27.19 6.28 9.11
C LYS A 782 -28.08 5.57 10.13
N GLU A 783 -27.51 4.67 10.94
CA GLU A 783 -28.23 3.99 12.04
C GLU A 783 -28.47 4.91 13.24
N VAL A 784 -27.64 5.94 13.42
CA VAL A 784 -27.81 6.98 14.45
C VAL A 784 -28.85 8.00 14.01
N ASP A 785 -28.59 8.69 12.90
CA ASP A 785 -29.45 9.71 12.29
C ASP A 785 -29.16 9.81 10.78
N PRO A 786 -30.09 9.41 9.90
CA PRO A 786 -29.91 9.46 8.45
C PRO A 786 -29.60 10.85 7.86
N ASN A 787 -29.97 11.93 8.57
CA ASN A 787 -29.75 13.30 8.11
C ASN A 787 -28.39 13.86 8.52
N LEU A 788 -27.71 13.23 9.49
CA LEU A 788 -26.40 13.64 9.95
C LEU A 788 -25.33 13.30 8.90
N PRO A 789 -24.34 14.18 8.64
CA PRO A 789 -23.17 13.80 7.87
C PRO A 789 -22.34 12.76 8.62
N TRP A 790 -21.63 11.90 7.89
CA TRP A 790 -20.71 10.94 8.45
C TRP A 790 -19.27 11.47 8.48
N GLY A 791 -18.41 10.85 9.30
CA GLY A 791 -17.01 11.24 9.45
C GLY A 791 -16.61 11.34 10.91
N ILE A 792 -16.36 10.21 11.56
CA ILE A 792 -15.92 10.14 12.96
C ILE A 792 -14.41 9.90 13.00
N SER A 793 -13.69 10.81 13.66
CA SER A 793 -12.25 10.70 13.94
C SER A 793 -11.90 11.67 15.07
N GLU A 794 -10.64 11.70 15.48
CA GLU A 794 -10.03 12.64 16.40
C GLU A 794 -10.40 14.08 16.03
N SER A 795 -10.97 14.81 16.98
CA SER A 795 -11.37 16.19 16.75
C SER A 795 -11.61 16.89 18.07
N SER A 796 -11.76 18.21 17.99
CA SER A 796 -12.30 18.99 19.09
C SER A 796 -13.81 18.79 19.23
N TYR A 797 -14.32 18.90 20.45
CA TYR A 797 -15.74 18.73 20.76
C TYR A 797 -16.24 19.85 21.68
N ASN A 798 -17.55 19.96 21.89
CA ASN A 798 -18.16 21.12 22.54
C ASN A 798 -18.04 21.08 24.08
N GLU A 799 -16.82 20.84 24.56
CA GLU A 799 -16.44 20.93 25.96
C GLU A 799 -15.21 21.83 26.08
N LEU A 800 -15.22 22.73 27.07
CA LEU A 800 -14.16 23.71 27.26
C LEU A 800 -13.26 23.33 28.44
N ASP A 801 -11.95 23.46 28.26
CA ASP A 801 -10.97 23.41 29.35
C ASP A 801 -11.02 24.67 30.24
N ASP A 802 -10.24 24.69 31.32
CA ASP A 802 -10.16 25.82 32.25
C ASP A 802 -9.70 27.12 31.58
N SER A 803 -8.99 27.00 30.46
CA SER A 803 -8.50 28.12 29.64
C SER A 803 -9.46 28.50 28.52
N GLN A 804 -10.70 27.99 28.57
CA GLN A 804 -11.75 28.20 27.58
C GLN A 804 -11.40 27.70 26.17
N ASN A 805 -10.45 26.78 26.01
CA ASN A 805 -10.20 26.13 24.73
C ASN A 805 -11.13 24.94 24.54
N TYR A 806 -11.50 24.64 23.31
CA TYR A 806 -12.16 23.36 23.01
C TYR A 806 -11.24 22.19 23.35
N LYS A 807 -11.77 21.21 24.09
CA LYS A 807 -11.08 19.95 24.36
C LYS A 807 -10.99 19.12 23.09
N TYR A 808 -9.97 18.26 23.02
CA TYR A 808 -9.68 17.37 21.90
C TYR A 808 -9.68 15.92 22.36
N ALA A 809 -10.33 15.02 21.61
CA ALA A 809 -10.42 13.61 21.94
C ALA A 809 -10.46 12.73 20.69
N SER A 810 -10.20 11.44 20.88
CA SER A 810 -10.30 10.42 19.83
C SER A 810 -11.69 9.81 19.80
N PHE A 811 -12.44 10.07 18.73
CA PHE A 811 -13.74 9.47 18.47
C PHE A 811 -13.61 8.37 17.42
N GLY A 812 -14.26 7.23 17.63
CA GLY A 812 -14.14 6.10 16.71
C GLY A 812 -15.40 5.25 16.60
N VAL A 813 -15.53 4.60 15.45
CA VAL A 813 -16.68 3.76 15.13
C VAL A 813 -16.52 2.38 15.79
N PRO A 814 -17.52 1.89 16.55
CA PRO A 814 -17.40 0.64 17.31
C PRO A 814 -17.04 -0.60 16.50
N TYR A 815 -17.41 -0.65 15.22
CA TYR A 815 -17.15 -1.80 14.37
C TYR A 815 -15.76 -1.79 13.72
N LEU A 816 -15.03 -0.67 13.82
CA LEU A 816 -13.65 -0.50 13.33
C LEU A 816 -12.60 -0.62 14.44
N LYS A 817 -12.99 -0.54 15.72
CA LYS A 817 -12.07 -0.51 16.87
C LYS A 817 -11.77 -1.89 17.43
N SER A 818 -10.56 -2.06 17.97
CA SER A 818 -10.11 -3.31 18.61
C SER A 818 -10.41 -3.38 20.11
N GLN A 819 -10.60 -2.25 20.79
CA GLN A 819 -10.84 -2.19 22.24
C GLN A 819 -12.32 -1.96 22.61
N ASP A 820 -12.81 -2.76 23.56
CA ASP A 820 -14.10 -2.59 24.25
C ASP A 820 -13.99 -1.55 25.38
N ASN A 821 -13.71 -0.29 25.05
CA ASN A 821 -13.79 0.82 26.02
C ASN A 821 -14.89 1.83 25.63
N LEU A 822 -15.39 2.51 26.68
CA LEU A 822 -16.55 3.39 26.80
C LEU A 822 -16.95 4.13 25.51
N SER A 823 -18.24 4.11 25.20
CA SER A 823 -18.83 4.86 24.10
C SER A 823 -18.64 6.37 24.33
N TYR A 824 -17.96 7.03 23.40
CA TYR A 824 -17.83 8.49 23.35
C TYR A 824 -19.09 9.14 22.76
N PRO A 825 -19.34 10.44 23.01
CA PRO A 825 -20.38 11.20 22.30
C PRO A 825 -20.13 11.16 20.79
N ILE A 826 -21.20 11.33 20.01
CA ILE A 826 -21.12 11.32 18.56
C ILE A 826 -20.65 12.69 18.09
N VAL A 827 -19.39 12.77 17.70
CA VAL A 827 -18.78 13.97 17.13
C VAL A 827 -18.35 13.66 15.71
N VAL A 828 -18.80 14.47 14.76
CA VAL A 828 -18.50 14.30 13.33
C VAL A 828 -17.65 15.46 12.82
N SER A 829 -16.66 15.15 11.99
CA SER A 829 -15.67 16.10 11.48
C SER A 829 -15.58 16.04 9.94
N PRO A 830 -15.58 17.19 9.25
CA PRO A 830 -15.55 17.22 7.78
C PRO A 830 -14.30 16.58 7.17
N TYR A 831 -13.13 16.80 7.77
CA TYR A 831 -11.85 16.28 7.26
C TYR A 831 -11.84 14.75 7.16
N SER A 832 -12.46 14.07 8.13
CA SER A 832 -12.59 12.62 8.20
C SER A 832 -13.28 12.03 6.97
N SER A 833 -14.29 12.75 6.46
CA SER A 833 -15.02 12.34 5.25
C SER A 833 -14.32 12.79 3.97
N ALA A 834 -13.72 13.99 3.97
CA ALA A 834 -13.01 14.54 2.81
C ALA A 834 -11.84 13.66 2.38
N MET A 835 -11.14 13.00 3.32
CA MET A 835 -10.03 12.09 2.99
C MET A 835 -10.45 10.84 2.20
N ALA A 836 -11.74 10.48 2.23
CA ALA A 836 -12.27 9.33 1.51
C ALA A 836 -12.76 9.68 0.09
N ILE A 837 -12.57 10.91 -0.40
CA ILE A 837 -13.09 11.35 -1.70
C ILE A 837 -12.63 10.49 -2.87
N SER A 838 -11.40 9.94 -2.82
CA SER A 838 -10.88 9.03 -3.85
C SER A 838 -11.51 7.63 -3.82
N ILE A 839 -12.33 7.32 -2.81
CA ILE A 839 -13.03 6.03 -2.66
C ILE A 839 -14.45 6.12 -3.25
N ASP A 840 -15.18 7.18 -2.89
CA ASP A 840 -16.54 7.46 -3.37
C ASP A 840 -16.77 8.98 -3.35
N ASP A 841 -16.60 9.62 -4.50
CA ASP A 841 -16.61 11.07 -4.65
C ASP A 841 -18.01 11.67 -4.56
N GLU A 842 -19.02 11.04 -5.19
CA GLU A 842 -20.44 11.43 -5.08
C GLU A 842 -20.91 11.47 -3.62
N GLU A 843 -20.71 10.39 -2.86
CA GLU A 843 -21.17 10.35 -1.46
C GLU A 843 -20.39 11.35 -0.59
N VAL A 844 -19.08 11.50 -0.81
CA VAL A 844 -18.28 12.46 -0.02
C VAL A 844 -18.72 13.89 -0.31
N TYR A 845 -18.96 14.24 -1.58
CA TYR A 845 -19.48 15.56 -1.95
C TYR A 845 -20.84 15.84 -1.28
N ASP A 846 -21.80 14.91 -1.40
CA ASP A 846 -23.11 15.01 -0.75
C ASP A 846 -22.99 15.18 0.77
N ASN A 847 -22.02 14.49 1.37
CA ASN A 847 -21.73 14.58 2.79
C ASN A 847 -21.13 15.94 3.20
N LEU A 848 -20.22 16.51 2.40
CA LEU A 848 -19.70 17.87 2.60
C LEU A 848 -20.80 18.93 2.45
N VAL A 849 -21.75 18.74 1.54
CA VAL A 849 -22.94 19.60 1.43
C VAL A 849 -23.81 19.51 2.68
N LYS A 850 -23.97 18.33 3.31
CA LYS A 850 -24.65 18.20 4.61
C LYS A 850 -23.92 18.97 5.70
N PHE A 851 -22.58 18.93 5.75
CA PHE A 851 -21.81 19.75 6.68
C PHE A 851 -22.04 21.25 6.47
N LYS A 852 -22.09 21.74 5.22
CA LYS A 852 -22.44 23.14 4.92
C LYS A 852 -23.83 23.50 5.48
N LYS A 853 -24.82 22.60 5.37
CA LYS A 853 -26.18 22.80 5.93
C LYS A 853 -26.21 22.87 7.47
N LEU A 854 -25.20 22.34 8.16
CA LEU A 854 -25.02 22.46 9.61
C LEU A 854 -24.26 23.72 10.03
N ASN A 855 -24.10 24.71 9.13
CA ASN A 855 -23.33 25.93 9.37
C ASN A 855 -21.85 25.68 9.73
N MET A 856 -21.27 24.59 9.23
CA MET A 856 -19.88 24.23 9.49
C MET A 856 -18.87 24.89 8.54
N TYR A 857 -19.29 25.79 7.66
CA TYR A 857 -18.43 26.39 6.64
C TYR A 857 -18.21 27.87 6.97
N GLY A 858 -16.97 28.23 7.32
CA GLY A 858 -16.54 29.56 7.71
C GLY A 858 -15.56 30.20 6.72
N GLU A 859 -14.73 31.11 7.24
CA GLU A 859 -13.76 31.88 6.45
C GLU A 859 -12.66 31.02 5.84
N TYR A 860 -12.15 30.05 6.62
CA TYR A 860 -11.06 29.16 6.23
C TYR A 860 -11.54 27.80 5.74
N GLY A 861 -12.78 27.73 5.23
CA GLY A 861 -13.41 26.48 4.83
C GLY A 861 -14.15 25.83 6.00
N PHE A 862 -14.02 24.52 6.17
CA PHE A 862 -14.77 23.80 7.20
C PHE A 862 -14.18 23.95 8.60
N TYR A 863 -15.04 24.20 9.59
CA TYR A 863 -14.70 24.08 11.00
C TYR A 863 -14.39 22.63 11.39
N ASP A 864 -13.76 22.46 12.55
CA ASP A 864 -13.21 21.19 13.00
C ASP A 864 -14.25 20.07 13.14
N ALA A 865 -15.34 20.33 13.87
CA ALA A 865 -16.31 19.31 14.22
C ALA A 865 -17.70 19.83 14.55
N TYR A 866 -18.67 18.92 14.54
CA TYR A 866 -20.03 19.11 15.03
C TYR A 866 -20.32 18.07 16.11
N ASP A 867 -20.71 18.57 17.27
CA ASP A 867 -21.11 17.78 18.42
C ASP A 867 -22.62 17.47 18.31
N TYR A 868 -22.96 16.20 18.08
CA TYR A 868 -24.34 15.78 17.85
C TYR A 868 -25.22 15.89 19.09
N GLU A 869 -24.68 15.59 20.26
CA GLU A 869 -25.45 15.56 21.51
C GLU A 869 -25.87 16.98 21.92
N GLU A 870 -24.95 17.95 21.79
CA GLU A 870 -25.19 19.35 22.13
C GLU A 870 -25.68 20.19 20.93
N LYS A 871 -25.75 19.58 19.73
CA LYS A 871 -26.11 20.24 18.45
C LYS A 871 -25.28 21.49 18.17
N ALA A 872 -23.99 21.45 18.49
CA ALA A 872 -23.10 22.61 18.47
C ALA A 872 -21.99 22.48 17.43
N VAL A 873 -21.69 23.59 16.75
CA VAL A 873 -20.54 23.69 15.84
C VAL A 873 -19.31 24.10 16.65
N VAL A 874 -18.25 23.31 16.56
CA VAL A 874 -16.97 23.59 17.19
C VAL A 874 -16.15 24.48 16.26
N LYS A 875 -16.19 25.79 16.47
CA LYS A 875 -15.57 26.80 15.60
C LYS A 875 -14.06 26.90 15.84
N ASN A 876 -13.36 25.85 15.44
CA ASN A 876 -11.91 25.72 15.51
C ASN A 876 -11.37 25.28 14.14
N TYR A 877 -10.12 25.61 13.84
CA TYR A 877 -9.40 25.11 12.68
C TYR A 877 -8.06 24.53 13.15
N TYR A 878 -7.86 23.22 12.99
CA TYR A 878 -6.55 22.60 13.16
C TYR A 878 -5.79 22.59 11.84
N ALA A 879 -4.50 22.97 11.87
CA ALA A 879 -3.69 23.05 10.67
C ALA A 879 -3.60 21.71 9.92
N HIS A 880 -3.41 20.60 10.63
CA HIS A 880 -3.34 19.28 10.01
C HIS A 880 -4.69 18.82 9.42
N HIS A 881 -5.83 19.14 10.06
CA HIS A 881 -7.14 18.82 9.48
C HIS A 881 -7.41 19.62 8.19
N GLN A 882 -7.10 20.92 8.17
CA GLN A 882 -7.19 21.75 6.96
C GLN A 882 -6.24 21.25 5.87
N GLY A 883 -5.02 20.87 6.25
CA GLY A 883 -4.03 20.31 5.34
C GLY A 883 -4.48 18.99 4.71
N MET A 884 -5.08 18.09 5.50
CA MET A 884 -5.65 16.83 5.02
C MET A 884 -6.81 17.08 4.04
N ILE A 885 -7.73 18.00 4.36
CA ILE A 885 -8.81 18.39 3.43
C ILE A 885 -8.20 18.84 2.10
N LEU A 886 -7.31 19.83 2.13
CA LEU A 886 -6.74 20.40 0.91
C LEU A 886 -5.98 19.36 0.09
N ALA A 887 -5.18 18.52 0.74
CA ALA A 887 -4.42 17.45 0.08
C ALA A 887 -5.33 16.41 -0.58
N SER A 888 -6.39 15.96 0.10
CA SER A 888 -7.34 14.99 -0.45
C SER A 888 -8.13 15.55 -1.62
N LEU A 889 -8.61 16.80 -1.52
CA LEU A 889 -9.28 17.46 -2.65
C LEU A 889 -8.32 17.68 -3.83
N THR A 890 -7.04 17.97 -3.56
CA THR A 890 -6.02 18.07 -4.61
C THR A 890 -5.82 16.75 -5.33
N ASN A 891 -5.67 15.65 -4.59
CA ASN A 891 -5.53 14.33 -5.19
C ASN A 891 -6.73 13.97 -6.07
N TYR A 892 -7.96 14.30 -5.63
CA TYR A 892 -9.13 14.09 -6.47
C TYR A 892 -9.12 14.96 -7.75
N LEU A 893 -8.87 16.27 -7.62
CA LEU A 893 -8.93 17.21 -8.75
C LEU A 893 -7.74 17.11 -9.72
N LYS A 894 -6.66 16.43 -9.34
CA LYS A 894 -5.39 16.35 -10.07
C LYS A 894 -4.85 14.92 -10.18
N ASP A 895 -5.74 13.94 -10.31
CA ASP A 895 -5.39 12.54 -10.63
C ASP A 895 -4.32 11.93 -9.69
N ASN A 896 -4.47 12.14 -8.38
CA ASN A 896 -3.57 11.68 -7.33
C ASN A 896 -2.11 12.21 -7.43
N ILE A 897 -1.95 13.46 -7.89
CA ILE A 897 -0.63 14.09 -8.07
C ILE A 897 0.31 14.01 -6.85
N ILE A 898 -0.23 14.06 -5.61
CA ILE A 898 0.59 13.96 -4.40
C ILE A 898 1.18 12.55 -4.26
N GLN A 899 0.39 11.52 -4.56
CA GLN A 899 0.87 10.14 -4.58
C GLN A 899 1.94 9.97 -5.67
N ASP A 900 1.77 10.58 -6.84
CA ASP A 900 2.77 10.53 -7.90
C ASP A 900 4.09 11.20 -7.51
N TYR A 901 4.06 12.34 -6.80
CA TYR A 901 5.26 12.94 -6.25
C TYR A 901 5.93 12.05 -5.21
N PHE A 902 5.17 11.48 -4.27
CA PHE A 902 5.69 10.59 -3.24
C PHE A 902 6.34 9.33 -3.84
N HIS A 903 5.69 8.71 -4.82
CA HIS A 903 6.15 7.49 -5.48
C HIS A 903 7.19 7.72 -6.60
N SER A 904 7.51 8.98 -6.93
CA SER A 904 8.55 9.30 -7.92
C SER A 904 9.96 8.91 -7.46
N ASP A 905 10.18 8.80 -6.14
CA ASP A 905 11.45 8.37 -5.56
C ASP A 905 11.63 6.85 -5.74
N LYS A 906 12.78 6.45 -6.30
CA LYS A 906 13.07 5.04 -6.60
C LYS A 906 13.16 4.16 -5.34
N LYS A 907 13.52 4.69 -4.17
CA LYS A 907 13.51 3.94 -2.90
C LYS A 907 12.08 3.60 -2.50
N ILE A 908 11.15 4.55 -2.62
CA ILE A 908 9.72 4.34 -2.36
C ILE A 908 9.14 3.34 -3.37
N ALA A 909 9.41 3.52 -4.66
CA ALA A 909 8.97 2.60 -5.71
C ALA A 909 9.44 1.14 -5.48
N SER A 910 10.64 0.96 -4.89
CA SER A 910 11.24 -0.35 -4.62
C SER A 910 10.49 -1.21 -3.59
N VAL A 911 9.60 -0.61 -2.81
CA VAL A 911 8.82 -1.29 -1.76
C VAL A 911 7.31 -1.32 -2.05
N GLU A 912 6.84 -0.79 -3.18
CA GLU A 912 5.41 -0.75 -3.57
C GLU A 912 4.71 -2.12 -3.55
N THR A 913 5.47 -3.20 -3.74
CA THR A 913 4.93 -4.56 -3.67
C THR A 913 4.28 -4.86 -2.30
N LEU A 914 4.72 -4.20 -1.23
CA LEU A 914 4.12 -4.31 0.11
C LEU A 914 2.67 -3.81 0.16
N LEU A 915 2.28 -2.93 -0.76
CA LEU A 915 0.92 -2.40 -0.89
C LEU A 915 -0.02 -3.34 -1.65
N LYS A 916 0.53 -4.40 -2.26
CA LYS A 916 -0.19 -5.33 -3.12
C LYS A 916 -0.53 -6.64 -2.43
N GLU A 917 -0.74 -6.60 -1.13
CA GLU A 917 -1.12 -7.77 -0.35
C GLU A 917 -2.51 -8.25 -0.74
N LYS A 918 -2.64 -9.55 -1.09
CA LYS A 918 -3.90 -10.18 -1.49
C LYS A 918 -4.93 -10.10 -0.37
N VAL A 919 -6.21 -9.91 -0.73
CA VAL A 919 -7.30 -10.00 0.25
C VAL A 919 -7.36 -11.40 0.84
N GLN A 920 -7.50 -11.48 2.16
CA GLN A 920 -7.66 -12.75 2.86
C GLN A 920 -9.08 -13.30 2.64
N ILE A 921 -9.23 -14.25 1.72
CA ILE A 921 -10.51 -14.96 1.50
C ILE A 921 -10.81 -15.97 2.62
N ARG A 922 -9.80 -16.42 3.37
CA ARG A 922 -9.94 -17.40 4.46
C ARG A 922 -9.26 -16.84 5.71
N THR A 923 -10.04 -16.27 6.61
CA THR A 923 -9.52 -15.62 7.82
C THR A 923 -9.36 -16.65 8.94
N TYR A 924 -8.15 -16.87 9.45
CA TYR A 924 -7.89 -17.78 10.58
C TYR A 924 -8.21 -17.16 11.95
N ILE A 925 -8.24 -15.82 12.05
CA ILE A 925 -8.48 -15.08 13.29
C ILE A 925 -9.58 -14.04 13.01
N ASP A 926 -10.78 -14.25 13.55
CA ASP A 926 -11.94 -13.35 13.45
C ASP A 926 -12.21 -12.84 14.88
N LEU A 927 -11.97 -11.55 15.13
CA LEU A 927 -12.27 -10.94 16.42
C LEU A 927 -13.77 -10.74 16.53
N LYS A 928 -14.42 -11.47 17.45
CA LYS A 928 -15.83 -11.24 17.78
C LYS A 928 -15.96 -9.94 18.56
N ILE A 929 -16.37 -8.86 17.90
CA ILE A 929 -16.67 -7.59 18.56
C ILE A 929 -18.07 -7.65 19.20
N ALA A 930 -18.20 -7.12 20.42
CA ALA A 930 -19.46 -6.98 21.13
C ALA A 930 -20.42 -6.03 20.38
N LYS A 931 -21.72 -6.31 20.40
CA LYS A 931 -22.73 -5.42 19.80
C LYS A 931 -22.72 -4.05 20.49
N TYR A 932 -22.84 -2.97 19.71
CA TYR A 932 -22.96 -1.60 20.20
C TYR A 932 -24.07 -1.46 21.26
N LYS A 933 -23.75 -0.80 22.38
CA LYS A 933 -24.72 -0.32 23.38
C LYS A 933 -24.68 1.21 23.38
N LYS A 934 -25.84 1.83 23.16
CA LYS A 934 -26.02 3.29 23.26
C LYS A 934 -25.65 3.75 24.67
N TYR A 935 -24.76 4.73 24.76
CA TYR A 935 -24.29 5.27 26.03
C TYR A 935 -25.15 6.46 26.46
N GLN A 936 -25.37 6.58 27.77
CA GLN A 936 -25.92 7.77 28.38
C GLN A 936 -24.73 8.61 28.84
N TYR A 937 -24.46 9.69 28.12
CA TYR A 937 -23.46 10.67 28.52
C TYR A 937 -23.91 11.36 29.80
N ILE A 938 -23.15 11.17 30.88
CA ILE A 938 -23.31 11.91 32.12
C ILE A 938 -22.26 13.01 32.08
N LYS A 939 -22.70 14.23 31.77
CA LYS A 939 -21.87 15.43 31.81
C LYS A 939 -21.31 15.59 33.23
N GLU A 940 -20.06 16.03 33.35
CA GLU A 940 -19.65 16.67 34.60
C GLU A 940 -20.54 17.90 34.81
N ASP A 941 -21.44 17.84 35.78
CA ASP A 941 -22.23 19.01 36.17
C ASP A 941 -21.25 20.12 36.55
N LYS A 942 -21.09 21.11 35.68
CA LYS A 942 -20.63 22.43 36.10
C LYS A 942 -21.75 23.03 36.93
N ALA A 943 -21.79 22.65 38.21
CA ALA A 943 -22.48 23.43 39.21
C ALA A 943 -22.01 24.87 39.03
N SER A 944 -22.95 25.81 39.00
CA SER A 944 -22.61 27.22 39.13
C SER A 944 -21.74 27.34 40.39
N ASP A 945 -20.46 27.67 40.23
CA ASP A 945 -19.51 27.95 41.34
C ASP A 945 -19.99 29.10 42.25
N GLN A 946 -21.09 29.76 41.89
CA GLN A 946 -21.70 30.84 42.63
C GLN A 946 -22.89 30.34 43.48
N ARG A 947 -22.75 30.44 44.80
CA ARG A 947 -23.84 30.29 45.79
C ARG A 947 -24.29 31.68 46.22
N GLU A 948 -25.60 31.95 46.11
CA GLU A 948 -26.19 33.21 46.57
C GLU A 948 -27.06 32.97 47.81
N ILE A 949 -26.81 33.73 48.87
CA ILE A 949 -27.56 33.71 50.12
C ILE A 949 -28.26 35.06 50.26
N ASN A 950 -29.58 35.04 50.33
CA ASN A 950 -30.39 36.23 50.58
C ASN A 950 -30.82 36.23 52.04
N GLY A 951 -30.44 37.26 52.80
CA GLY A 951 -30.64 37.30 54.24
C GLY A 951 -29.58 36.51 55.02
N LEU A 952 -29.93 36.08 56.22
CA LEU A 952 -29.05 35.34 57.13
C LEU A 952 -29.66 33.96 57.40
N ASN A 953 -28.86 32.91 57.23
CA ASN A 953 -29.28 31.55 57.55
C ASN A 953 -29.09 31.24 59.05
N ASP A 954 -29.89 30.30 59.57
CA ASP A 954 -29.75 29.80 60.94
C ASP A 954 -28.37 29.18 61.19
N ILE A 955 -27.85 28.49 60.17
CA ILE A 955 -26.49 27.92 60.14
C ILE A 955 -25.64 28.79 59.21
N PRO A 956 -24.55 29.40 59.70
CA PRO A 956 -23.63 30.17 58.86
C PRO A 956 -23.03 29.28 57.76
N GLU A 957 -23.12 29.76 56.52
CA GLU A 957 -22.40 29.15 55.42
C GLU A 957 -21.02 29.78 55.27
N MET A 958 -20.04 28.98 54.84
CA MET A 958 -18.65 29.42 54.70
C MET A 958 -18.11 29.16 53.30
N GLU A 959 -17.14 29.97 52.91
CA GLU A 959 -16.39 29.85 51.65
C GLU A 959 -14.88 29.99 51.91
N ILE A 960 -14.08 29.30 51.08
CA ILE A 960 -12.62 29.24 51.23
C ILE A 960 -11.97 29.75 49.94
N LEU A 961 -11.19 30.83 50.03
CA LEU A 961 -10.38 31.32 48.93
C LEU A 961 -8.90 31.03 49.20
N SER A 962 -8.19 30.43 48.23
CA SER A 962 -6.77 30.07 48.40
C SER A 962 -6.01 30.05 47.08
N ASN A 963 -4.76 30.56 47.10
CA ASN A 963 -3.80 30.39 46.01
C ASN A 963 -2.73 29.30 46.32
N GLY A 964 -2.99 28.47 47.34
CA GLY A 964 -2.08 27.43 47.81
C GLY A 964 -1.14 27.87 48.94
N LEU A 965 -0.81 29.17 49.04
CA LEU A 965 0.05 29.72 50.10
C LEU A 965 -0.70 30.66 51.04
N TYR A 966 -1.60 31.49 50.50
CA TYR A 966 -2.49 32.37 51.26
C TYR A 966 -3.91 31.79 51.22
N THR A 967 -4.57 31.68 52.37
CA THR A 967 -5.93 31.14 52.48
C THR A 967 -6.79 32.03 53.35
N ILE A 968 -8.01 32.30 52.91
CA ILE A 968 -9.05 33.00 53.66
C ILE A 968 -10.23 32.06 53.82
N ILE A 969 -10.80 32.02 55.02
CA ILE A 969 -12.10 31.39 55.29
C ILE A 969 -13.00 32.47 55.88
N LEU A 970 -14.16 32.70 55.27
CA LEU A 970 -15.16 33.65 55.76
C LEU A 970 -16.55 33.02 55.72
N ASP A 971 -17.39 33.39 56.68
CA ASP A 971 -18.81 33.02 56.72
C ASP A 971 -19.72 34.09 56.10
N ASP A 972 -21.00 33.79 55.97
CA ASP A 972 -22.05 34.69 55.47
C ASP A 972 -22.25 35.94 56.33
N ARG A 973 -21.64 36.02 57.52
CA ARG A 973 -21.71 37.17 58.43
C ARG A 973 -20.46 38.05 58.34
N GLY A 974 -19.41 37.62 57.64
CA GLY A 974 -18.12 38.30 57.51
C GLY A 974 -17.09 37.88 58.57
N VAL A 975 -17.40 36.87 59.37
CA VAL A 975 -16.52 36.32 60.42
C VAL A 975 -15.62 35.26 59.81
N GLY A 976 -14.35 35.25 60.20
CA GLY A 976 -13.42 34.23 59.76
C GLY A 976 -11.96 34.60 59.98
N PHE A 977 -11.07 33.93 59.26
CA PHE A 977 -9.64 34.19 59.35
C PHE A 977 -8.89 34.02 58.04
N SER A 978 -7.75 34.68 58.01
CA SER A 978 -6.77 34.64 56.94
C SER A 978 -5.47 34.03 57.47
N LYS A 979 -4.83 33.20 56.66
CA LYS A 979 -3.54 32.59 56.96
C LYS A 979 -2.59 32.67 55.77
N TYR A 980 -1.31 32.86 56.06
CA TYR A 980 -0.22 32.66 55.12
C TYR A 980 0.60 31.46 55.57
N LYS A 981 0.59 30.38 54.79
CA LYS A 981 1.13 29.07 55.16
C LYS A 981 0.59 28.61 56.52
N ASN A 982 1.44 28.58 57.55
CA ASN A 982 1.11 28.18 58.92
C ASN A 982 0.88 29.38 59.86
N LEU A 983 0.97 30.61 59.35
CA LEU A 983 0.89 31.84 60.16
C LEU A 983 -0.50 32.47 59.98
N GLN A 984 -1.28 32.53 61.06
CA GLN A 984 -2.59 33.19 61.07
C GLN A 984 -2.40 34.71 61.15
N ILE A 985 -3.00 35.44 60.20
CA ILE A 985 -2.92 36.90 60.10
C ILE A 985 -3.88 37.55 61.09
N ASN A 986 -5.08 37.00 61.20
CA ASN A 986 -6.02 37.26 62.29
C ASN A 986 -6.43 35.93 62.95
N ARG A 987 -6.60 35.93 64.27
CA ARG A 987 -6.81 34.71 65.05
C ARG A 987 -8.30 34.48 65.28
N TYR A 988 -8.87 33.48 64.62
CA TYR A 988 -10.22 33.00 64.93
C TYR A 988 -10.20 32.14 66.21
N ARG A 989 -11.05 32.45 67.19
CA ARG A 989 -11.23 31.65 68.41
C ARG A 989 -12.71 31.33 68.61
N LYS A 990 -13.06 30.04 68.67
CA LYS A 990 -14.44 29.59 68.96
C LYS A 990 -14.87 29.80 70.43
N VAL A 991 -14.02 30.38 71.28
CA VAL A 991 -14.14 30.30 72.76
C VAL A 991 -14.73 31.59 73.38
N GLY A 992 -15.30 32.50 72.59
CA GLY A 992 -15.93 33.73 73.10
C GLY A 992 -17.08 34.23 72.22
N ASN A 993 -17.92 35.11 72.78
CA ASN A 993 -18.98 35.84 72.05
C ASN A 993 -18.43 36.94 71.12
N GLU A 994 -17.12 36.98 70.90
CA GLU A 994 -16.47 37.96 70.04
C GLU A 994 -16.41 37.45 68.61
N GLU A 995 -16.85 38.28 67.67
CA GLU A 995 -16.76 37.99 66.25
C GLU A 995 -15.39 38.38 65.72
N TYR A 996 -14.67 37.41 65.14
CA TYR A 996 -13.31 37.59 64.63
C TYR A 996 -13.32 37.77 63.12
N GLY A 997 -12.70 38.84 62.62
CA GLY A 997 -12.66 39.15 61.20
C GLY A 997 -11.97 40.47 60.94
N ILE A 998 -11.96 40.89 59.67
CA ILE A 998 -11.51 42.23 59.27
C ILE A 998 -12.76 42.98 58.83
N PHE A 999 -13.16 43.96 59.63
CA PHE A 999 -14.41 44.67 59.50
C PHE A 999 -14.19 46.17 59.27
N PHE A 1000 -15.06 46.77 58.48
CA PHE A 1000 -15.10 48.21 58.24
C PHE A 1000 -16.39 48.78 58.82
N TYR A 1001 -16.27 49.84 59.61
CA TYR A 1001 -17.41 50.52 60.24
C TYR A 1001 -17.87 51.69 59.38
N ILE A 1002 -19.17 51.77 59.14
CA ILE A 1002 -19.83 52.79 58.34
C ILE A 1002 -20.81 53.52 59.24
N ARG A 1003 -20.67 54.85 59.32
CA ARG A 1003 -21.54 55.71 60.12
C ARG A 1003 -22.24 56.71 59.22
N ASN A 1004 -23.56 56.74 59.26
CA ASN A 1004 -24.33 57.78 58.62
C ASN A 1004 -24.30 59.05 59.48
N LEU A 1005 -23.73 60.13 58.96
CA LEU A 1005 -23.58 61.39 59.70
C LEU A 1005 -24.93 62.13 59.91
N LYS A 1006 -25.98 61.79 59.16
CA LYS A 1006 -27.32 62.41 59.28
C LYS A 1006 -28.18 61.75 60.34
N THR A 1007 -28.25 60.42 60.34
CA THR A 1007 -29.05 59.61 61.28
C THR A 1007 -28.27 59.24 62.54
N ASN A 1008 -26.95 59.35 62.48
CA ASN A 1008 -26.01 58.89 63.49
C ASN A 1008 -25.96 57.37 63.70
N ASN A 1009 -26.59 56.60 62.82
CA ASN A 1009 -26.57 55.14 62.83
C ASN A 1009 -25.19 54.61 62.42
N LEU A 1010 -24.78 53.50 63.04
CA LEU A 1010 -23.50 52.83 62.83
C LEU A 1010 -23.76 51.37 62.48
N TRP A 1011 -23.18 50.90 61.37
CA TRP A 1011 -23.19 49.51 60.97
C TRP A 1011 -21.82 49.09 60.43
N SER A 1012 -21.62 47.79 60.20
CA SER A 1012 -20.40 47.23 59.60
C SER A 1012 -20.64 46.85 58.15
N ASN A 1013 -19.60 46.80 57.33
CA ASN A 1013 -19.69 46.43 55.92
C ASN A 1013 -20.23 44.99 55.69
N THR A 1014 -20.12 44.13 56.72
CA THR A 1014 -20.74 42.81 56.83
C THR A 1014 -21.68 42.75 58.03
N TYR A 1015 -22.44 41.67 58.24
CA TYR A 1015 -23.39 41.58 59.36
C TYR A 1015 -22.68 41.67 60.72
N ALA A 1016 -21.60 40.92 60.91
CA ALA A 1016 -20.64 41.05 62.00
C ALA A 1016 -19.74 42.30 61.80
N PRO A 1017 -19.23 42.94 62.87
CA PRO A 1017 -19.32 42.54 64.26
C PRO A 1017 -20.49 43.20 65.02
N LEU A 1018 -21.22 44.12 64.38
CA LEU A 1018 -22.26 44.91 65.05
C LEU A 1018 -23.61 44.20 65.13
N ASN A 1019 -23.83 43.18 64.29
CA ASN A 1019 -25.06 42.38 64.24
C ASN A 1019 -26.34 43.23 64.12
N VAL A 1020 -26.22 44.38 63.46
CA VAL A 1020 -27.35 45.26 63.13
C VAL A 1020 -28.03 44.71 61.89
N LYS A 1021 -29.32 44.41 62.02
CA LYS A 1021 -30.16 43.88 60.93
C LYS A 1021 -30.30 44.93 59.82
N PRO A 1022 -29.78 44.67 58.60
CA PRO A 1022 -29.92 45.58 57.46
C PRO A 1022 -31.32 45.49 56.82
N GLU A 1023 -31.64 46.47 55.97
CA GLU A 1023 -32.87 46.46 55.17
C GLU A 1023 -32.82 45.35 54.11
N ASN A 1024 -31.68 45.25 53.41
CA ASN A 1024 -31.37 44.19 52.48
C ASN A 1024 -29.98 43.60 52.78
N TYR A 1025 -29.85 42.28 52.70
CA TYR A 1025 -28.57 41.58 52.84
C TYR A 1025 -28.45 40.46 51.81
N LYS A 1026 -27.35 40.45 51.06
CA LYS A 1026 -27.06 39.41 50.08
C LYS A 1026 -25.58 39.06 50.14
N VAL A 1027 -25.28 37.76 50.19
CA VAL A 1027 -23.93 37.23 50.12
C VAL A 1027 -23.79 36.37 48.88
N VAL A 1028 -22.70 36.54 48.17
CA VAL A 1028 -22.35 35.75 46.98
C VAL A 1028 -21.01 35.08 47.24
N PHE A 1029 -21.02 33.76 47.34
CA PHE A 1029 -19.82 32.94 47.38
C PHE A 1029 -19.52 32.43 45.98
N ALA A 1030 -18.36 32.77 45.43
CA ALA A 1030 -17.87 32.28 44.14
C ALA A 1030 -16.45 31.73 44.31
N SER A 1031 -16.00 30.86 43.39
CA SER A 1031 -14.67 30.26 43.44
C SER A 1031 -13.52 31.29 43.34
N ASP A 1032 -13.78 32.47 42.78
CA ASP A 1032 -12.81 33.56 42.65
C ASP A 1032 -12.97 34.69 43.68
N ARG A 1033 -14.15 34.82 44.31
CA ARG A 1033 -14.46 35.95 45.22
C ARG A 1033 -15.61 35.68 46.18
N ILE A 1034 -15.61 36.42 47.29
CA ILE A 1034 -16.74 36.54 48.23
C ILE A 1034 -17.26 37.97 48.17
N LYS A 1035 -18.57 38.15 47.99
CA LYS A 1035 -19.19 39.48 47.90
C LYS A 1035 -20.34 39.63 48.90
N TYR A 1036 -20.27 40.65 49.74
CA TYR A 1036 -21.33 41.07 50.65
C TYR A 1036 -21.99 42.35 50.12
N ILE A 1037 -23.32 42.33 50.01
CA ILE A 1037 -24.12 43.48 49.62
C ILE A 1037 -25.10 43.73 50.75
N ARG A 1038 -25.09 44.95 51.30
CA ARG A 1038 -26.02 45.35 52.35
C ARG A 1038 -26.57 46.76 52.12
N GLU A 1039 -27.77 47.02 52.58
CA GLU A 1039 -28.43 48.32 52.51
C GLU A 1039 -28.91 48.75 53.91
N ASP A 1040 -28.50 49.95 54.31
CA ASP A 1040 -28.83 50.54 55.61
C ASP A 1040 -29.04 52.06 55.43
N ASP A 1041 -30.14 52.60 55.95
CA ASP A 1041 -30.50 54.03 55.84
C ASP A 1041 -30.45 54.58 54.38
N GLY A 1042 -30.84 53.76 53.40
CA GLY A 1042 -30.79 54.10 51.97
C GLY A 1042 -29.37 54.18 51.38
N ILE A 1043 -28.34 53.69 52.09
CA ILE A 1043 -26.96 53.56 51.62
C ILE A 1043 -26.68 52.10 51.31
N MET A 1044 -26.43 51.79 50.04
CA MET A 1044 -25.99 50.47 49.59
C MET A 1044 -24.47 50.36 49.71
N THR A 1045 -23.99 49.34 50.41
CA THR A 1045 -22.57 49.02 50.56
C THR A 1045 -22.26 47.68 49.92
N SER A 1046 -21.21 47.63 49.10
CA SER A 1046 -20.73 46.38 48.48
C SER A 1046 -19.29 46.10 48.89
N THR A 1047 -19.05 44.99 49.59
CA THR A 1047 -17.70 44.49 49.90
C THR A 1047 -17.37 43.28 49.04
N GLU A 1048 -16.34 43.37 48.20
CA GLU A 1048 -15.79 42.24 47.43
C GLU A 1048 -14.43 41.82 47.99
N ILE A 1049 -14.21 40.51 48.15
CA ILE A 1049 -13.01 39.92 48.75
C ILE A 1049 -12.46 38.85 47.82
N THR A 1050 -11.17 38.88 47.50
CA THR A 1050 -10.50 37.89 46.65
C THR A 1050 -9.07 37.59 47.10
N VAL A 1051 -8.54 36.42 46.73
CA VAL A 1051 -7.13 36.02 46.88
C VAL A 1051 -6.52 35.92 45.47
N PRO A 1052 -5.60 36.82 45.08
CA PRO A 1052 -4.95 36.78 43.77
C PRO A 1052 -4.11 35.52 43.58
N LYS A 1053 -4.09 34.98 42.36
CA LYS A 1053 -3.28 33.80 42.02
C LYS A 1053 -1.78 34.05 42.15
N ASP A 1054 -1.32 35.24 41.76
CA ASP A 1054 0.11 35.57 41.64
C ASP A 1054 0.70 36.28 42.88
N HIS A 1055 -0.15 36.64 43.86
CA HIS A 1055 0.26 37.39 45.05
C HIS A 1055 -0.31 36.77 46.33
N ASN A 1056 0.54 36.66 47.37
CA ASN A 1056 0.16 36.14 48.68
C ASN A 1056 -0.49 37.21 49.55
N ALA A 1057 -1.63 37.73 49.11
CA ALA A 1057 -2.37 38.78 49.78
C ALA A 1057 -3.88 38.55 49.66
N GLU A 1058 -4.65 39.25 50.48
CA GLU A 1058 -6.08 39.41 50.27
C GLU A 1058 -6.40 40.82 49.78
N ILE A 1059 -7.33 40.93 48.85
CA ILE A 1059 -7.82 42.21 48.36
C ILE A 1059 -9.27 42.34 48.81
N ARG A 1060 -9.57 43.42 49.55
CA ARG A 1060 -10.93 43.80 49.94
C ARG A 1060 -11.29 45.13 49.29
N ARG A 1061 -12.34 45.15 48.48
CA ARG A 1061 -12.86 46.35 47.82
C ARG A 1061 -14.21 46.69 48.43
N LEU A 1062 -14.29 47.84 49.11
CA LEU A 1062 -15.53 48.42 49.62
C LEU A 1062 -15.98 49.53 48.67
N VAL A 1063 -17.21 49.44 48.18
CA VAL A 1063 -17.86 50.45 47.32
C VAL A 1063 -19.11 50.98 47.99
#